data_AF-A0A7J5B2W1-F1
#
_entry.id   AF-A0A7J5B2W1-F1
#
_cell.length_a   1.000
_cell.length_b   1.000
_cell.length_c   1.000
_cell.angle_alpha   90.00
_cell.angle_beta   90.00
_cell.angle_gamma   90.00
#
_symmetry.space_group_name_H-M   'P 1'
#
loop_
_entity.id
_entity.type
_entity.pdbx_description
1 polymer ?
#
loop_
_entity_poly.entity_id
_entity_poly.type
_entity_poly.pdbx_seq_one_letter_code
_entity_poly.pdbx_strand_id
1 'polypeptide(L)'
;MHDLRTARPEAAAASHTRTSGTLLARSAVGVAAIGIVFGDIGTSPLYALRAVFSEHDGVVQPSIAHVYGLISLIIWAVTLLVTVKYVLFVLRADHEGEGGILALSTLIGRRLRGSRRAMAATTLVGIIGAALFFGDSVITPAVSVLSAVEGLEIAVPGTGALVVPIALVVLVGLFALQRFGTAGIGRLFGPIMLVWFITLALLGVPHILEHPEILAAFSPHHALGFIVSEPLIAGVALGAVVLAVTGAEALYADLGHFGRSPISKAWLFVVFPALTLCYLGQGALVIEDPTTIDNPFFRMAPTWAVFPLIGLATLATVIASQSVISGTFSVARQAMRLGFLPNLSVKHTSRASIGQIYIPVVSTILLVLIIGVVLGFRTSENLAAAYGLAVTTTFLLTSSLFIVYLRIVWQWSWYRVLLVTVPIVLLELAFFVSGLVKFFAGGWLPLALAAAIILTMLTWRRGRDIVTDRRERLEGTLQELMRRLLADQPTRVPGWAIYPHGGARTAPLALRLNTRVNHALHEHVLLVRVATADVPHIPERARCRIDDIGPAPEGLVHITLTYGFLDRRDVPLSLRDARLAGTVSQFDNESAIFFLSRIALRPGHASGMATWRAKFFVLMSRGASSPAAQFGLPPEQTVEISPQVLL
;
A
#
# COMPACT_ATOMS: atom_id res chain seq x y z
N MET A 1 -56.76 1.93 19.50
CA MET A 1 -56.87 1.77 18.03
C MET A 1 -56.27 3.00 17.39
N HIS A 2 -55.24 2.82 16.55
CA HIS A 2 -54.64 3.75 15.56
C HIS A 2 -54.15 5.14 16.04
N ASP A 3 -53.02 5.70 15.63
CA ASP A 3 -51.91 5.28 14.76
C ASP A 3 -50.76 6.26 15.04
N LEU A 4 -49.58 5.75 15.42
CA LEU A 4 -48.35 6.54 15.57
C LEU A 4 -47.62 6.57 14.23
N ARG A 5 -47.71 7.68 13.48
CA ARG A 5 -46.81 7.96 12.36
C ARG A 5 -45.68 8.88 12.82
N THR A 6 -44.50 8.27 12.91
CA THR A 6 -43.21 8.90 13.16
C THR A 6 -42.78 9.74 11.96
N ALA A 7 -42.59 11.05 12.19
CA ALA A 7 -41.92 11.93 11.25
C ALA A 7 -40.42 11.60 11.21
N ARG A 8 -39.92 11.16 10.05
CA ARG A 8 -38.48 11.05 9.77
C ARG A 8 -37.91 12.46 9.53
N PRO A 9 -36.73 12.81 10.08
CA PRO A 9 -36.03 14.00 9.63
C PRO A 9 -35.46 13.75 8.22
N GLU A 10 -35.73 14.67 7.30
CA GLU A 10 -35.16 14.70 5.96
C GLU A 10 -33.62 14.73 6.05
N ALA A 11 -32.99 13.67 5.53
CA ALA A 11 -31.57 13.64 5.30
C ALA A 11 -31.25 14.67 4.21
N ALA A 12 -30.56 15.76 4.58
CA ALA A 12 -29.98 16.69 3.64
C ALA A 12 -29.08 15.91 2.66
N ALA A 13 -29.53 15.82 1.42
CA ALA A 13 -28.79 15.23 0.32
C ALA A 13 -27.50 16.05 0.11
N ALA A 14 -26.36 15.51 0.53
CA ALA A 14 -25.06 16.00 0.11
C ALA A 14 -24.99 15.86 -1.41
N SER A 15 -25.14 16.99 -2.11
CA SER A 15 -24.91 17.07 -3.54
C SER A 15 -23.44 16.75 -3.79
N HIS A 16 -23.18 15.56 -4.33
CA HIS A 16 -21.92 15.30 -5.01
C HIS A 16 -21.86 16.25 -6.21
N THR A 17 -21.20 17.40 -6.04
CA THR A 17 -20.71 18.23 -7.12
C THR A 17 -19.75 17.37 -7.94
N ARG A 18 -20.29 16.67 -8.95
CA ARG A 18 -19.52 16.21 -10.09
C ARG A 18 -18.97 17.46 -10.76
N THR A 19 -17.77 17.87 -10.39
CA THR A 19 -16.99 18.80 -11.16
C THR A 19 -16.79 18.18 -12.54
N SER A 20 -17.56 18.66 -13.51
CA SER A 20 -17.36 18.43 -14.94
C SER A 20 -16.01 19.05 -15.32
N GLY A 21 -14.92 18.34 -15.02
CA GLY A 21 -13.58 18.72 -15.44
C GLY A 21 -13.52 18.75 -16.96
N THR A 22 -13.01 19.86 -17.50
CA THR A 22 -12.74 20.10 -18.91
C THR A 22 -11.98 18.91 -19.53
N LEU A 23 -12.15 18.69 -20.85
CA LEU A 23 -11.51 17.59 -21.59
C LEU A 23 -9.97 17.55 -21.36
N LEU A 24 -9.36 18.73 -21.19
CA LEU A 24 -7.96 18.94 -20.83
C LEU A 24 -7.60 18.43 -19.41
N ALA A 25 -8.48 18.59 -18.43
CA ALA A 25 -8.27 18.04 -17.10
C ALA A 25 -8.37 16.50 -17.11
N ARG A 26 -9.24 15.93 -17.96
CA ARG A 26 -9.37 14.49 -18.14
C ARG A 26 -8.17 13.86 -18.88
N SER A 27 -7.63 14.54 -19.89
CA SER A 27 -6.41 14.08 -20.58
C SER A 27 -5.18 14.20 -19.68
N ALA A 28 -5.07 15.26 -18.88
CA ALA A 28 -3.99 15.41 -17.89
C ALA A 28 -3.99 14.30 -16.83
N VAL A 29 -5.16 13.87 -16.35
CA VAL A 29 -5.28 12.71 -15.43
C VAL A 29 -4.91 11.39 -16.12
N GLY A 30 -5.26 11.22 -17.40
CA GLY A 30 -4.84 10.06 -18.19
C GLY A 30 -3.32 9.97 -18.36
N VAL A 31 -2.67 11.08 -18.69
CA VAL A 31 -1.20 11.17 -18.81
C VAL A 31 -0.51 10.97 -17.45
N ALA A 32 -1.07 11.50 -16.36
CA ALA A 32 -0.55 11.26 -15.02
C ALA A 32 -0.66 9.77 -14.60
N ALA A 33 -1.76 9.10 -14.97
CA ALA A 33 -1.94 7.66 -14.71
C ALA A 33 -0.94 6.80 -15.50
N ILE A 34 -0.59 7.19 -16.74
CA ILE A 34 0.49 6.52 -17.52
C ILE A 34 1.82 6.59 -16.76
N GLY A 35 2.12 7.74 -16.16
CA GLY A 35 3.35 7.98 -15.42
C GLY A 35 3.53 7.08 -14.20
N ILE A 36 2.56 7.12 -13.29
CA ILE A 36 2.73 6.56 -11.94
C ILE A 36 2.19 5.13 -11.83
N VAL A 37 1.27 4.69 -12.70
CA VAL A 37 0.64 3.38 -12.49
C VAL A 37 1.36 2.28 -13.27
N PHE A 38 1.96 2.64 -14.41
CA PHE A 38 2.53 1.67 -15.35
C PHE A 38 4.06 1.73 -15.44
N GLY A 39 4.73 2.48 -14.55
CA GLY A 39 6.19 2.53 -14.51
C GLY A 39 6.81 1.15 -14.32
N ASP A 40 6.33 0.38 -13.34
CA ASP A 40 6.85 -0.94 -12.99
C ASP A 40 6.78 -1.93 -14.18
N ILE A 41 5.55 -2.28 -14.58
CA ILE A 41 5.33 -3.17 -15.74
C ILE A 41 5.89 -2.59 -17.05
N GLY A 42 5.95 -1.25 -17.18
CA GLY A 42 6.49 -0.59 -18.36
C GLY A 42 8.00 -0.77 -18.52
N THR A 43 8.71 -1.08 -17.44
CA THR A 43 10.17 -1.27 -17.44
C THR A 43 10.59 -2.73 -17.51
N SER A 44 9.66 -3.69 -17.44
CA SER A 44 9.95 -5.12 -17.58
C SER A 44 10.64 -5.54 -18.88
N PRO A 45 10.49 -4.85 -20.03
CA PRO A 45 11.26 -5.20 -21.23
C PRO A 45 12.78 -5.10 -21.07
N LEU A 46 13.27 -4.33 -20.08
CA LEU A 46 14.71 -4.20 -19.80
C LEU A 46 15.35 -5.51 -19.30
N TYR A 47 14.57 -6.40 -18.67
CA TYR A 47 15.12 -7.58 -17.99
C TYR A 47 14.37 -8.88 -18.29
N ALA A 48 13.09 -8.85 -18.65
CA ALA A 48 12.26 -10.05 -18.72
C ALA A 48 12.76 -11.06 -19.77
N LEU A 49 13.01 -10.62 -21.01
CA LEU A 49 13.44 -11.55 -22.07
C LEU A 49 14.89 -12.01 -21.88
N ARG A 50 15.77 -11.09 -21.44
CA ARG A 50 17.16 -11.40 -21.08
C ARG A 50 17.22 -12.52 -20.03
N ALA A 51 16.43 -12.40 -18.97
CA ALA A 51 16.38 -13.39 -17.89
C ALA A 51 15.89 -14.77 -18.37
N VAL A 52 15.06 -14.85 -19.41
CA VAL A 52 14.62 -16.14 -19.98
C VAL A 52 15.79 -16.88 -20.62
N PHE A 53 16.64 -16.18 -21.38
CA PHE A 53 17.74 -16.79 -22.12
C PHE A 53 19.01 -17.01 -21.29
N SER A 54 19.22 -16.19 -20.25
CA SER A 54 20.39 -16.32 -19.38
C SER A 54 20.23 -17.39 -18.28
N GLU A 55 19.00 -17.86 -18.05
CA GLU A 55 18.71 -18.84 -17.01
C GLU A 55 19.27 -20.25 -17.27
N HIS A 56 19.76 -20.86 -16.19
CA HIS A 56 20.28 -22.25 -16.14
C HIS A 56 21.32 -22.55 -17.23
N ASP A 57 22.33 -21.69 -17.39
CA ASP A 57 23.39 -21.85 -18.41
C ASP A 57 22.85 -21.93 -19.86
N GLY A 58 21.73 -21.26 -20.15
CA GLY A 58 21.18 -21.21 -21.51
C GLY A 58 20.43 -22.47 -21.93
N VAL A 59 19.77 -23.16 -20.98
CA VAL A 59 18.89 -24.30 -21.28
C VAL A 59 17.83 -23.94 -22.33
N VAL A 60 17.36 -22.70 -22.31
CA VAL A 60 16.48 -22.15 -23.35
C VAL A 60 17.34 -21.66 -24.52
N GLN A 61 17.56 -22.52 -25.51
CA GLN A 61 18.29 -22.14 -26.72
C GLN A 61 17.47 -21.13 -27.55
N PRO A 62 18.09 -20.12 -28.20
CA PRO A 62 17.41 -19.16 -29.07
C PRO A 62 17.01 -19.78 -30.42
N SER A 63 16.28 -20.90 -30.37
CA SER A 63 15.69 -21.51 -31.56
C SER A 63 14.44 -20.72 -31.97
N ILE A 64 14.13 -20.70 -33.26
CA ILE A 64 12.92 -20.04 -33.78
C ILE A 64 11.69 -20.52 -33.01
N ALA A 65 11.52 -21.84 -32.84
CA ALA A 65 10.39 -22.40 -32.12
C ALA A 65 10.29 -21.90 -30.66
N HIS A 66 11.42 -21.80 -29.95
CA HIS A 66 11.45 -21.28 -28.59
C HIS A 66 11.08 -19.80 -28.54
N VAL A 67 11.62 -18.98 -29.44
CA VAL A 67 11.32 -17.54 -29.47
C VAL A 67 9.81 -17.31 -29.68
N TYR A 68 9.19 -18.00 -30.66
CA TYR A 68 7.74 -17.89 -30.87
C TYR A 68 6.95 -18.35 -29.63
N GLY A 69 7.34 -19.46 -29.02
CA GLY A 69 6.71 -19.97 -27.80
C GLY A 69 6.80 -18.98 -26.64
N LEU A 70 7.97 -18.39 -26.42
CA LEU A 70 8.25 -17.42 -25.35
C LEU A 70 7.49 -16.11 -25.53
N ILE A 71 7.54 -15.52 -26.73
CA ILE A 71 6.82 -14.27 -27.01
C ILE A 71 5.31 -14.50 -26.90
N SER A 72 4.82 -15.65 -27.38
CA SER A 72 3.41 -16.04 -27.19
C SER A 72 3.05 -16.18 -25.71
N LEU A 73 3.91 -16.81 -24.90
CA LEU A 73 3.70 -16.93 -23.45
C LEU A 73 3.64 -15.56 -22.77
N ILE A 74 4.55 -14.63 -23.10
CA ILE A 74 4.56 -13.27 -22.56
C ILE A 74 3.26 -12.54 -22.93
N ILE A 75 2.87 -12.54 -24.21
CA ILE A 75 1.65 -11.86 -24.68
C ILE A 75 0.41 -12.41 -23.94
N TRP A 76 0.27 -13.73 -23.84
CA TRP A 76 -0.88 -14.34 -23.19
C TRP A 76 -0.84 -14.20 -21.66
N ALA A 77 0.34 -14.18 -21.04
CA ALA A 77 0.46 -13.89 -19.62
C ALA A 77 0.03 -12.46 -19.28
N VAL A 78 0.52 -11.47 -20.03
CA VAL A 78 0.12 -10.06 -19.89
C VAL A 78 -1.37 -9.89 -20.20
N THR A 79 -1.89 -10.59 -21.20
CA THR A 79 -3.32 -10.56 -21.55
C THR A 79 -4.19 -11.14 -20.44
N LEU A 80 -3.89 -12.34 -19.95
CA LEU A 80 -4.73 -13.02 -18.94
C LEU A 80 -4.60 -12.39 -17.56
N LEU A 81 -3.38 -12.08 -17.10
CA LEU A 81 -3.19 -11.51 -15.77
C LEU A 81 -3.49 -10.02 -15.77
N VAL A 82 -2.84 -9.22 -16.60
CA VAL A 82 -2.96 -7.76 -16.47
C VAL A 82 -4.26 -7.27 -17.08
N THR A 83 -4.57 -7.68 -18.31
CA THR A 83 -5.78 -7.20 -19.00
C THR A 83 -7.04 -7.85 -18.43
N VAL A 84 -7.13 -9.18 -18.45
CA VAL A 84 -8.36 -9.89 -18.04
C VAL A 84 -8.53 -9.85 -16.53
N LYS A 85 -7.60 -10.40 -15.73
CA LYS A 85 -7.75 -10.43 -14.26
C LYS A 85 -7.78 -9.00 -13.68
N TYR A 86 -6.74 -8.19 -13.88
CA TYR A 86 -6.67 -6.90 -13.20
C TYR A 86 -7.59 -5.83 -13.80
N VAL A 87 -7.39 -5.47 -15.08
CA VAL A 87 -8.06 -4.31 -15.69
C VAL A 87 -9.57 -4.52 -15.87
N LEU A 88 -9.98 -5.69 -16.38
CA LEU A 88 -11.41 -5.95 -16.62
C LEU A 88 -12.18 -6.25 -15.33
N PHE A 89 -11.57 -6.98 -14.39
CA PHE A 89 -12.26 -7.52 -13.22
C PHE A 89 -11.82 -6.92 -11.88
N VAL A 90 -10.57 -7.11 -11.43
CA VAL A 90 -10.13 -6.75 -10.07
C VAL A 90 -10.21 -5.25 -9.79
N LEU A 91 -9.97 -4.37 -10.78
CA LEU A 91 -10.15 -2.92 -10.62
C LEU A 91 -11.61 -2.50 -10.32
N ARG A 92 -12.58 -3.41 -10.45
CA ARG A 92 -13.98 -3.17 -10.04
C ARG A 92 -14.25 -3.53 -8.57
N ALA A 93 -13.30 -4.18 -7.92
CA ALA A 93 -13.40 -4.60 -6.54
C ALA A 93 -12.71 -3.57 -5.63
N ASP A 94 -13.25 -2.35 -5.54
CA ASP A 94 -12.74 -1.34 -4.61
C ASP A 94 -13.46 -1.40 -3.26
N HIS A 95 -12.77 -0.93 -2.22
CA HIS A 95 -13.37 -0.66 -0.92
C HIS A 95 -13.23 0.83 -0.59
N GLU A 96 -14.35 1.56 -0.69
CA GLU A 96 -14.38 3.02 -0.45
C GLU A 96 -13.42 3.78 -1.39
N GLY A 97 -13.30 3.33 -2.64
CA GLY A 97 -12.38 3.88 -3.64
C GLY A 97 -10.95 3.33 -3.57
N GLU A 98 -10.55 2.66 -2.49
CA GLU A 98 -9.22 2.07 -2.32
C GLU A 98 -9.16 0.65 -2.91
N GLY A 99 -8.05 0.31 -3.56
CA GLY A 99 -7.76 -1.04 -4.02
C GLY A 99 -6.62 -1.70 -3.24
N GLY A 100 -6.19 -2.86 -3.71
CA GLY A 100 -5.15 -3.66 -3.07
C GLY A 100 -5.69 -4.83 -2.23
N ILE A 101 -4.80 -5.75 -1.87
CA ILE A 101 -5.16 -7.02 -1.23
C ILE A 101 -5.79 -6.84 0.16
N LEU A 102 -5.36 -5.83 0.93
CA LEU A 102 -5.96 -5.50 2.23
C LEU A 102 -7.37 -4.91 2.07
N ALA A 103 -7.57 -4.00 1.11
CA ALA A 103 -8.90 -3.46 0.78
C ALA A 103 -9.87 -4.59 0.36
N LEU A 104 -9.42 -5.52 -0.48
CA LEU A 104 -10.22 -6.68 -0.87
C LEU A 104 -10.56 -7.60 0.32
N SER A 105 -9.57 -7.92 1.16
CA SER A 105 -9.75 -8.80 2.32
C SER A 105 -10.73 -8.23 3.35
N THR A 106 -10.73 -6.90 3.53
CA THR A 106 -11.60 -6.20 4.48
C THR A 106 -13.03 -6.11 3.98
N LEU A 107 -13.22 -5.83 2.68
CA LEU A 107 -14.52 -5.84 2.01
C LEU A 107 -15.20 -7.21 2.12
N ILE A 108 -14.46 -8.28 1.84
CA ILE A 108 -14.94 -9.66 1.96
C ILE A 108 -15.24 -9.99 3.43
N GLY A 109 -14.33 -9.65 4.35
CA GLY A 109 -14.49 -9.91 5.79
C GLY A 109 -15.77 -9.30 6.37
N ARG A 110 -16.17 -8.10 5.93
CA ARG A 110 -17.43 -7.44 6.34
C ARG A 110 -18.67 -8.23 5.91
N ARG A 111 -18.64 -8.90 4.77
CA ARG A 111 -19.75 -9.75 4.28
C ARG A 111 -19.78 -11.13 4.94
N LEU A 112 -18.62 -11.60 5.44
CA LEU A 112 -18.44 -12.89 6.11
C LEU A 112 -18.67 -12.87 7.64
N ARG A 113 -19.28 -11.81 8.20
CA ARG A 113 -19.48 -11.64 9.65
C ARG A 113 -20.14 -12.83 10.36
N GLY A 114 -20.91 -13.66 9.65
CA GLY A 114 -21.53 -14.88 10.19
C GLY A 114 -20.55 -16.04 10.45
N SER A 115 -19.34 -16.03 9.88
CA SER A 115 -18.33 -17.09 10.06
C SER A 115 -17.01 -16.51 10.54
N ARG A 116 -16.73 -16.66 11.83
CA ARG A 116 -15.48 -16.20 12.46
C ARG A 116 -14.24 -16.81 11.81
N ARG A 117 -14.31 -18.09 11.39
CA ARG A 117 -13.21 -18.78 10.70
C ARG A 117 -12.94 -18.21 9.32
N ALA A 118 -13.98 -18.01 8.51
CA ALA A 118 -13.84 -17.47 7.15
C ALA A 118 -13.34 -16.02 7.17
N MET A 119 -13.82 -15.21 8.11
CA MET A 119 -13.32 -13.85 8.34
C MET A 119 -11.83 -13.86 8.72
N ALA A 120 -11.43 -14.71 9.67
CA ALA A 120 -10.03 -14.82 10.09
C ALA A 120 -9.11 -15.29 8.95
N ALA A 121 -9.54 -16.27 8.16
CA ALA A 121 -8.80 -16.76 7.00
C ALA A 121 -8.60 -15.66 5.94
N THR A 122 -9.67 -14.91 5.60
CA THR A 122 -9.61 -13.80 4.64
C THR A 122 -8.65 -12.71 5.11
N THR A 123 -8.71 -12.35 6.40
CA THR A 123 -7.79 -11.37 6.98
C THR A 123 -6.34 -11.87 6.96
N LEU A 124 -6.10 -13.16 7.26
CA LEU A 124 -4.76 -13.74 7.21
C LEU A 124 -4.18 -13.69 5.78
N VAL A 125 -4.96 -14.05 4.77
CA VAL A 125 -4.56 -13.95 3.36
C VAL A 125 -4.21 -12.49 3.00
N GLY A 126 -5.02 -11.52 3.46
CA GLY A 126 -4.74 -10.10 3.28
C GLY A 126 -3.43 -9.66 3.92
N ILE A 127 -3.12 -10.11 5.15
CA ILE A 127 -1.86 -9.81 5.85
C ILE A 127 -0.67 -10.41 5.10
N ILE A 128 -0.76 -11.67 4.67
CA ILE A 128 0.31 -12.36 3.96
C ILE A 128 0.59 -11.64 2.64
N GLY A 129 -0.45 -11.33 1.85
CA GLY A 129 -0.29 -10.59 0.60
C GLY A 129 0.29 -9.20 0.80
N ALA A 130 -0.13 -8.46 1.82
CA ALA A 130 0.45 -7.16 2.15
C ALA A 130 1.95 -7.27 2.47
N ALA A 131 2.34 -8.29 3.23
CA ALA A 131 3.73 -8.52 3.60
C ALA A 131 4.60 -8.92 2.39
N LEU A 132 4.07 -9.72 1.47
CA LEU A 132 4.74 -10.06 0.21
C LEU A 132 4.91 -8.82 -0.67
N PHE A 133 3.90 -7.96 -0.74
CA PHE A 133 3.99 -6.67 -1.46
C PHE A 133 5.08 -5.76 -0.89
N PHE A 134 5.27 -5.72 0.44
CA PHE A 134 6.41 -5.00 1.02
C PHE A 134 7.77 -5.62 0.61
N GLY A 135 7.84 -6.95 0.46
CA GLY A 135 9.04 -7.62 -0.05
C GLY A 135 9.33 -7.24 -1.50
N ASP A 136 8.31 -7.29 -2.36
CA ASP A 136 8.34 -6.82 -3.75
C ASP A 136 8.85 -5.36 -3.83
N SER A 137 8.40 -4.51 -2.91
CA SER A 137 8.80 -3.10 -2.83
C SER A 137 10.28 -2.84 -2.54
N VAL A 138 11.01 -3.86 -2.08
CA VAL A 138 12.47 -3.82 -1.92
C VAL A 138 13.18 -4.28 -3.19
N ILE A 139 12.62 -5.25 -3.91
CA ILE A 139 13.29 -5.87 -5.06
C ILE A 139 13.10 -5.05 -6.33
N THR A 140 11.90 -4.56 -6.60
CA THR A 140 11.56 -3.88 -7.86
C THR A 140 12.44 -2.67 -8.16
N PRO A 141 12.70 -1.73 -7.21
CA PRO A 141 13.61 -0.62 -7.47
C PRO A 141 15.04 -1.08 -7.77
N ALA A 142 15.49 -2.14 -7.10
CA ALA A 142 16.83 -2.68 -7.28
C ALA A 142 16.99 -3.32 -8.68
N VAL A 143 16.08 -4.22 -9.09
CA VAL A 143 16.13 -4.88 -10.41
C VAL A 143 16.03 -3.83 -11.52
N SER A 144 15.05 -2.93 -11.42
CA SER A 144 14.76 -1.97 -12.48
C SER A 144 15.93 -1.01 -12.71
N VAL A 145 16.45 -0.39 -11.64
CA VAL A 145 17.56 0.57 -11.76
C VAL A 145 18.85 -0.11 -12.19
N LEU A 146 19.16 -1.31 -11.68
CA LEU A 146 20.31 -2.09 -12.16
C LEU A 146 20.17 -2.38 -13.67
N SER A 147 19.02 -2.86 -14.11
CA SER A 147 18.78 -3.20 -15.53
C SER A 147 18.92 -2.00 -16.46
N ALA A 148 18.49 -0.81 -16.05
CA ALA A 148 18.67 0.41 -16.83
C ALA A 148 20.14 0.83 -16.94
N VAL A 149 20.90 0.73 -15.85
CA VAL A 149 22.31 1.13 -15.79
C VAL A 149 23.22 0.11 -16.49
N GLU A 150 22.87 -1.17 -16.50
CA GLU A 150 23.60 -2.23 -17.22
C GLU A 150 23.67 -1.98 -18.73
N GLY A 151 22.78 -1.17 -19.31
CA GLY A 151 22.91 -0.71 -20.69
C GLY A 151 24.23 0.01 -20.98
N LEU A 152 24.89 0.56 -19.94
CA LEU A 152 26.21 1.18 -20.08
C LEU A 152 27.28 0.19 -20.54
N GLU A 153 27.20 -1.07 -20.11
CA GLU A 153 28.15 -2.11 -20.53
C GLU A 153 27.99 -2.48 -22.02
N ILE A 154 26.78 -2.34 -22.56
CA ILE A 154 26.50 -2.49 -23.99
C ILE A 154 27.07 -1.30 -24.79
N ALA A 155 26.97 -0.09 -24.25
CA ALA A 155 27.50 1.11 -24.89
C ALA A 155 29.03 1.19 -24.84
N VAL A 156 29.63 0.80 -23.71
CA VAL A 156 31.07 0.84 -23.44
C VAL A 156 31.49 -0.44 -22.71
N PRO A 157 32.00 -1.46 -23.41
CA PRO A 157 32.47 -2.69 -22.78
C PRO A 157 33.54 -2.41 -21.71
N GLY A 158 33.45 -3.09 -20.57
CA GLY A 158 34.39 -2.92 -19.45
C GLY A 158 33.93 -1.96 -18.34
N THR A 159 32.76 -1.32 -18.46
CA THR A 159 32.19 -0.46 -17.41
C THR A 159 31.36 -1.20 -16.36
N GLY A 160 31.34 -2.54 -16.34
CA GLY A 160 30.52 -3.33 -15.40
C GLY A 160 30.74 -2.99 -13.93
N ALA A 161 31.97 -2.63 -13.54
CA ALA A 161 32.28 -2.21 -12.16
C ALA A 161 31.60 -0.88 -11.73
N LEU A 162 31.17 -0.05 -12.68
CA LEU A 162 30.48 1.22 -12.41
C LEU A 162 28.97 1.05 -12.27
N VAL A 163 28.39 -0.08 -12.67
CA VAL A 163 26.94 -0.32 -12.67
C VAL A 163 26.36 -0.19 -11.25
N VAL A 164 26.93 -0.92 -10.29
CA VAL A 164 26.46 -0.90 -8.89
C VAL A 164 26.60 0.49 -8.24
N PRO A 165 27.76 1.18 -8.31
CA PRO A 165 27.89 2.55 -7.81
C PRO A 165 26.88 3.53 -8.40
N ILE A 166 26.66 3.51 -9.72
CA ILE A 166 25.72 4.41 -10.40
C ILE A 166 24.29 4.10 -9.95
N ALA A 167 23.89 2.82 -9.90
CA ALA A 167 22.58 2.41 -9.43
C ALA A 167 22.31 2.87 -7.99
N LEU A 168 23.30 2.76 -7.10
CA LEU A 168 23.19 3.25 -5.72
C LEU A 168 23.04 4.77 -5.65
N VAL A 169 23.76 5.53 -6.47
CA VAL A 169 23.60 7.00 -6.54
C VAL A 169 22.19 7.37 -6.99
N VAL A 170 21.66 6.70 -8.02
CA VAL A 170 20.29 6.91 -8.50
C VAL A 170 19.26 6.60 -7.41
N LEU A 171 19.39 5.46 -6.72
CA LEU A 171 18.48 5.04 -5.66
C LEU A 171 18.55 5.95 -4.43
N VAL A 172 19.75 6.33 -3.98
CA VAL A 172 19.90 7.27 -2.86
C VAL A 172 19.34 8.65 -3.21
N GLY A 173 19.60 9.14 -4.43
CA GLY A 173 19.02 10.37 -4.94
C GLY A 173 17.49 10.31 -4.91
N LEU A 174 16.93 9.22 -5.44
CA LEU A 174 15.48 8.98 -5.44
C LEU A 174 14.87 9.04 -4.05
N PHE A 175 15.48 8.36 -3.08
CA PHE A 175 15.00 8.33 -1.70
C PHE A 175 15.17 9.68 -0.99
N ALA A 176 16.23 10.43 -1.29
CA ALA A 176 16.45 11.78 -0.76
C ALA A 176 15.38 12.77 -1.26
N LEU A 177 14.88 12.57 -2.49
CA LEU A 177 13.84 13.38 -3.11
C LEU A 177 12.43 13.11 -2.55
N GLN A 178 12.18 11.97 -1.88
CA GLN A 178 10.85 11.58 -1.37
C GLN A 178 10.22 12.62 -0.44
N ARG A 179 11.02 13.25 0.41
CA ARG A 179 10.55 14.20 1.43
C ARG A 179 9.91 15.46 0.85
N PHE A 180 10.24 15.81 -0.39
CA PHE A 180 9.71 16.99 -1.07
C PHE A 180 8.36 16.75 -1.73
N GLY A 181 7.89 15.50 -1.72
CA GLY A 181 6.58 15.11 -2.23
C GLY A 181 6.54 14.92 -3.75
N THR A 182 5.62 14.07 -4.19
CA THR A 182 5.39 13.76 -5.61
C THR A 182 4.59 14.83 -6.34
N ALA A 183 4.04 15.84 -5.65
CA ALA A 183 3.19 16.86 -6.25
C ALA A 183 3.93 17.78 -7.25
N GLY A 184 5.20 18.12 -6.96
CA GLY A 184 6.01 18.97 -7.84
C GLY A 184 6.58 18.21 -9.04
N ILE A 185 7.16 17.03 -8.77
CA ILE A 185 7.88 16.19 -9.74
C ILE A 185 6.93 15.32 -10.56
N GLY A 186 5.79 14.91 -9.99
CA GLY A 186 4.81 14.02 -10.61
C GLY A 186 4.17 14.56 -11.89
N ARG A 187 4.23 15.89 -12.12
CA ARG A 187 3.81 16.50 -13.39
C ARG A 187 4.68 16.07 -14.57
N LEU A 188 5.95 15.74 -14.34
CA LEU A 188 6.89 15.29 -15.37
C LEU A 188 6.83 13.76 -15.59
N PHE A 189 6.34 12.99 -14.62
CA PHE A 189 6.31 11.52 -14.71
C PHE A 189 5.45 11.02 -15.87
N GLY A 190 4.27 11.60 -16.06
CA GLY A 190 3.37 11.25 -17.16
C GLY A 190 4.00 11.45 -18.55
N PRO A 191 4.49 12.65 -18.87
CA PRO A 191 5.18 12.91 -20.14
C PRO A 191 6.41 12.03 -20.37
N ILE A 192 7.27 11.83 -19.36
CA ILE A 192 8.46 10.98 -19.50
C ILE A 192 8.08 9.54 -19.81
N MET A 193 7.09 8.98 -19.09
CA MET A 193 6.62 7.62 -19.37
C MET A 193 5.92 7.50 -20.72
N LEU A 194 5.21 8.54 -21.17
CA LEU A 194 4.64 8.54 -22.51
C LEU A 194 5.74 8.47 -23.58
N VAL A 195 6.81 9.26 -23.42
CA VAL A 195 8.00 9.17 -24.28
C VAL A 195 8.60 7.77 -24.22
N TRP A 196 8.75 7.19 -23.03
CA TRP A 196 9.23 5.82 -22.85
C TRP A 196 8.39 4.79 -23.63
N PHE A 197 7.06 4.79 -23.48
CA PHE A 197 6.19 3.85 -24.20
C PHE A 197 6.22 4.06 -25.72
N ILE A 198 6.35 5.30 -26.19
CA ILE A 198 6.56 5.59 -27.61
C ILE A 198 7.90 5.00 -28.07
N THR A 199 8.97 5.19 -27.29
CA THR A 199 10.29 4.61 -27.58
C THR A 199 10.23 3.09 -27.64
N LEU A 200 9.52 2.41 -26.73
CA LEU A 200 9.33 0.96 -26.77
C LEU A 200 8.71 0.50 -28.10
N ALA A 201 7.67 1.19 -28.56
CA ALA A 201 7.03 0.90 -29.84
C ALA A 201 7.97 1.18 -31.03
N LEU A 202 8.69 2.31 -31.01
CA LEU A 202 9.62 2.70 -32.08
C LEU A 202 10.84 1.78 -32.20
N LEU A 203 11.30 1.18 -31.10
CA LEU A 203 12.36 0.17 -31.12
C LEU A 203 11.86 -1.17 -31.69
N GLY A 204 10.62 -1.56 -31.36
CA GLY A 204 10.07 -2.84 -31.78
C GLY A 204 9.62 -2.89 -33.24
N VAL A 205 8.98 -1.82 -33.74
CA VAL A 205 8.36 -1.80 -35.08
C VAL A 205 9.33 -2.13 -36.22
N PRO A 206 10.56 -1.57 -36.30
CA PRO A 206 11.50 -1.90 -37.38
C PRO A 206 11.78 -3.41 -37.51
N HIS A 207 12.10 -4.07 -36.40
CA HIS A 207 12.38 -5.50 -36.37
C HIS A 207 11.16 -6.36 -36.76
N ILE A 208 9.94 -5.91 -36.41
CA ILE A 208 8.71 -6.58 -36.84
C ILE A 208 8.48 -6.42 -38.35
N LEU A 209 8.85 -5.26 -38.93
CA LEU A 209 8.73 -5.05 -40.38
C LEU A 209 9.74 -5.90 -41.16
N GLU A 210 10.92 -6.15 -40.59
CA GLU A 210 11.94 -7.03 -41.17
C GLU A 210 11.57 -8.52 -41.04
N HIS A 211 10.92 -8.93 -39.94
CA HIS A 211 10.44 -10.30 -39.70
C HIS A 211 8.93 -10.36 -39.39
N PRO A 212 8.04 -10.08 -40.35
CA PRO A 212 6.60 -9.98 -40.12
C PRO A 212 5.96 -11.28 -39.64
N GLU A 213 6.62 -12.43 -39.86
CA GLU A 213 6.17 -13.74 -39.39
C GLU A 213 6.05 -13.79 -37.86
N ILE A 214 6.82 -12.98 -37.12
CA ILE A 214 6.79 -12.93 -35.65
C ILE A 214 5.39 -12.65 -35.08
N LEU A 215 4.52 -12.02 -35.88
CA LEU A 215 3.11 -11.79 -35.54
C LEU A 215 2.33 -13.09 -35.29
N ALA A 216 2.80 -14.24 -35.79
CA ALA A 216 2.18 -15.52 -35.46
C ALA A 216 2.22 -15.83 -33.95
N ALA A 217 3.12 -15.20 -33.18
CA ALA A 217 3.20 -15.32 -31.72
C ALA A 217 1.91 -14.86 -31.00
N PHE A 218 1.04 -14.06 -31.62
CA PHE A 218 -0.30 -13.76 -31.08
C PHE A 218 -1.16 -15.01 -30.91
N SER A 219 -0.94 -16.05 -31.71
CA SER A 219 -1.64 -17.31 -31.58
C SER A 219 -1.19 -18.04 -30.30
N PRO A 220 -2.10 -18.41 -29.38
CA PRO A 220 -1.76 -19.16 -28.17
C PRO A 220 -1.23 -20.57 -28.49
N HIS A 221 -1.40 -21.02 -29.73
CA HIS A 221 -0.86 -22.28 -30.21
C HIS A 221 0.66 -22.38 -30.03
N HIS A 222 1.41 -21.28 -30.20
CA HIS A 222 2.87 -21.31 -30.01
C HIS A 222 3.24 -21.52 -28.54
N ALA A 223 2.59 -20.79 -27.63
CA ALA A 223 2.77 -20.99 -26.19
C ALA A 223 2.41 -22.41 -25.75
N LEU A 224 1.23 -22.91 -26.16
CA LEU A 224 0.78 -24.26 -25.81
C LEU A 224 1.66 -25.34 -26.44
N GLY A 225 2.07 -25.14 -27.70
CA GLY A 225 2.99 -26.02 -28.41
C GLY A 225 4.31 -26.16 -27.66
N PHE A 226 4.91 -25.04 -27.25
CA PHE A 226 6.15 -25.03 -26.47
C PHE A 226 6.01 -25.73 -25.11
N ILE A 227 4.91 -25.50 -24.38
CA ILE A 227 4.63 -26.19 -23.10
C ILE A 227 4.48 -27.70 -23.31
N VAL A 228 3.80 -28.14 -24.37
CA VAL A 228 3.53 -29.56 -24.63
C VAL A 228 4.76 -30.29 -25.17
N SER A 229 5.53 -29.65 -26.06
CA SER A 229 6.71 -30.25 -26.66
C SER A 229 7.87 -30.36 -25.68
N GLU A 230 8.10 -29.33 -24.88
CA GLU A 230 9.27 -29.22 -24.00
C GLU A 230 8.87 -28.76 -22.59
N PRO A 231 8.13 -29.57 -21.81
CA PRO A 231 7.51 -29.14 -20.56
C PRO A 231 8.52 -28.71 -19.48
N LEU A 232 9.72 -29.31 -19.46
CA LEU A 232 10.77 -28.93 -18.51
C LEU A 232 11.39 -27.57 -18.86
N ILE A 233 11.70 -27.34 -20.14
CA ILE A 233 12.30 -26.10 -20.64
C ILE A 233 11.29 -24.96 -20.56
N ALA A 234 10.04 -25.21 -20.98
CA ALA A 234 8.93 -24.28 -20.79
C ALA A 234 8.68 -23.98 -19.31
N GLY A 235 8.81 -24.99 -18.44
CA GLY A 235 8.76 -24.83 -16.98
C GLY A 235 9.80 -23.85 -16.46
N VAL A 236 11.06 -23.96 -16.88
CA VAL A 236 12.12 -22.99 -16.52
C VAL A 236 11.79 -21.60 -17.07
N ALA A 237 11.46 -21.51 -18.35
CA ALA A 237 11.14 -20.25 -19.02
C ALA A 237 9.98 -19.49 -18.36
N LEU A 238 8.92 -20.19 -17.94
CA LEU A 238 7.78 -19.60 -17.23
C LEU A 238 8.22 -18.81 -15.98
N GLY A 239 9.27 -19.27 -15.30
CA GLY A 239 9.79 -18.64 -14.10
C GLY A 239 10.47 -17.30 -14.37
N ALA A 240 10.91 -17.04 -15.60
CA ALA A 240 11.43 -15.75 -16.05
C ALA A 240 10.34 -14.93 -16.75
N VAL A 241 9.42 -15.56 -17.49
CA VAL A 241 8.27 -14.90 -18.13
C VAL A 241 7.39 -14.15 -17.11
N VAL A 242 7.34 -14.62 -15.86
CA VAL A 242 6.63 -13.90 -14.79
C VAL A 242 7.13 -12.46 -14.59
N LEU A 243 8.39 -12.17 -14.93
CA LEU A 243 8.97 -10.83 -14.89
C LEU A 243 8.29 -9.84 -15.84
N ALA A 244 7.60 -10.33 -16.88
CA ALA A 244 6.88 -9.48 -17.82
C ALA A 244 5.51 -8.99 -17.29
N VAL A 245 5.00 -9.60 -16.21
CA VAL A 245 3.68 -9.29 -15.64
C VAL A 245 3.77 -8.61 -14.27
N THR A 246 4.98 -8.34 -13.80
CA THR A 246 5.20 -7.70 -12.50
C THR A 246 4.75 -6.24 -12.51
N GLY A 247 4.34 -5.74 -11.35
CA GLY A 247 3.68 -4.43 -11.23
C GLY A 247 2.16 -4.43 -11.46
N ALA A 248 1.55 -5.54 -11.86
CA ALA A 248 0.09 -5.66 -11.93
C ALA A 248 -0.61 -5.50 -10.57
N GLU A 249 0.10 -5.69 -9.45
CA GLU A 249 -0.43 -5.49 -8.11
C GLU A 249 -0.43 -4.02 -7.69
N ALA A 250 0.59 -3.27 -8.11
CA ALA A 250 0.66 -1.82 -7.93
C ALA A 250 -0.52 -1.13 -8.62
N LEU A 251 -0.89 -1.60 -9.82
CA LEU A 251 -2.10 -1.20 -10.55
C LEU A 251 -3.36 -1.21 -9.67
N TYR A 252 -3.51 -2.26 -8.85
CA TYR A 252 -4.66 -2.40 -7.97
C TYR A 252 -4.52 -1.56 -6.70
N ALA A 253 -3.32 -1.46 -6.12
CA ALA A 253 -3.06 -0.63 -4.95
C ALA A 253 -3.29 0.86 -5.23
N ASP A 254 -2.97 1.35 -6.43
CA ASP A 254 -3.08 2.76 -6.82
C ASP A 254 -4.48 3.17 -7.33
N LEU A 255 -5.46 2.26 -7.22
CA LEU A 255 -6.85 2.55 -7.60
C LEU A 255 -7.42 3.76 -6.84
N GLY A 256 -7.03 3.95 -5.57
CA GLY A 256 -7.46 5.08 -4.74
C GLY A 256 -6.98 6.45 -5.22
N HIS A 257 -5.90 6.51 -6.02
CA HIS A 257 -5.29 7.75 -6.47
C HIS A 257 -5.80 8.22 -7.83
N PHE A 258 -5.95 7.28 -8.78
CA PHE A 258 -6.25 7.60 -10.18
C PHE A 258 -7.66 7.16 -10.60
N GLY A 259 -8.25 6.22 -9.87
CA GLY A 259 -9.52 5.60 -10.23
C GLY A 259 -9.41 4.67 -11.44
N ARG A 260 -10.46 3.87 -11.65
CA ARG A 260 -10.44 2.78 -12.63
C ARG A 260 -10.35 3.24 -14.08
N SER A 261 -11.08 4.28 -14.48
CA SER A 261 -11.20 4.65 -15.90
C SER A 261 -9.90 5.17 -16.51
N PRO A 262 -9.13 6.08 -15.87
CA PRO A 262 -7.84 6.52 -16.39
C PRO A 262 -6.86 5.37 -16.53
N ILE A 263 -6.78 4.52 -15.51
CA ILE A 263 -5.94 3.31 -15.50
C ILE A 263 -6.28 2.40 -16.69
N SER A 264 -7.55 2.04 -16.85
CA SER A 264 -7.96 1.09 -17.90
C SER A 264 -7.69 1.61 -19.31
N LYS A 265 -7.89 2.92 -19.55
CA LYS A 265 -7.65 3.53 -20.87
C LYS A 265 -6.16 3.63 -21.18
N ALA A 266 -5.35 4.06 -20.22
CA ALA A 266 -3.89 4.11 -20.36
C ALA A 266 -3.31 2.73 -20.68
N TRP A 267 -3.79 1.68 -20.00
CA TRP A 267 -3.41 0.30 -20.30
C TRP A 267 -3.74 -0.10 -21.74
N LEU A 268 -5.01 0.01 -22.13
CA LEU A 268 -5.49 -0.53 -23.42
C LEU A 268 -4.93 0.21 -24.64
N PHE A 269 -4.71 1.53 -24.53
CA PHE A 269 -4.35 2.35 -25.69
C PHE A 269 -2.88 2.74 -25.78
N VAL A 270 -2.10 2.63 -24.68
CA VAL A 270 -0.70 3.06 -24.66
C VAL A 270 0.20 1.92 -24.22
N VAL A 271 -0.01 1.41 -23.02
CA VAL A 271 0.95 0.50 -22.37
C VAL A 271 0.93 -0.89 -22.99
N PHE A 272 -0.23 -1.51 -23.11
CA PHE A 272 -0.36 -2.86 -23.67
C PHE A 272 0.14 -2.93 -25.13
N PRO A 273 -0.25 -2.00 -26.04
CA PRO A 273 0.32 -1.98 -27.39
C PRO A 273 1.84 -1.78 -27.41
N ALA A 274 2.37 -0.83 -26.63
CA ALA A 274 3.81 -0.55 -26.60
C ALA A 274 4.65 -1.73 -26.10
N LEU A 275 4.21 -2.38 -25.01
CA LEU A 275 4.86 -3.58 -24.49
C LEU A 275 4.80 -4.73 -25.50
N THR A 276 3.64 -4.95 -26.12
CA THR A 276 3.47 -6.01 -27.13
C THR A 276 4.42 -5.81 -28.31
N LEU A 277 4.48 -4.58 -28.86
CA LEU A 277 5.39 -4.25 -29.96
C LEU A 277 6.86 -4.42 -29.56
N CYS A 278 7.23 -4.03 -28.34
CA CYS A 278 8.58 -4.19 -27.85
C CYS A 278 8.99 -5.66 -27.72
N TYR A 279 8.16 -6.51 -27.12
CA TYR A 279 8.45 -7.94 -27.00
C TYR A 279 8.49 -8.66 -28.35
N LEU A 280 7.57 -8.35 -29.27
CA LEU A 280 7.63 -8.86 -30.65
C LEU A 280 8.93 -8.45 -31.35
N GLY A 281 9.34 -7.18 -31.22
CA GLY A 281 10.60 -6.70 -31.79
C GLY A 281 11.84 -7.37 -31.20
N GLN A 282 11.89 -7.56 -29.87
CA GLN A 282 12.98 -8.31 -29.24
C GLN A 282 13.02 -9.77 -29.72
N GLY A 283 11.86 -10.41 -29.89
CA GLY A 283 11.79 -11.75 -30.46
C GLY A 283 12.30 -11.82 -31.90
N ALA A 284 11.89 -10.89 -32.74
CA ALA A 284 12.39 -10.78 -34.12
C ALA A 284 13.91 -10.59 -34.17
N LEU A 285 14.46 -9.70 -33.34
CA LEU A 285 15.91 -9.48 -33.25
C LEU A 285 16.68 -10.76 -32.85
N VAL A 286 16.19 -11.50 -31.85
CA VAL A 286 16.85 -12.73 -31.39
C VAL A 286 16.78 -13.85 -32.44
N ILE A 287 15.73 -13.88 -33.27
CA ILE A 287 15.64 -14.82 -34.40
C ILE A 287 16.68 -14.49 -35.46
N GLU A 288 16.89 -13.22 -35.75
CA GLU A 288 17.86 -12.76 -36.75
C GLU A 288 19.30 -12.93 -36.28
N ASP A 289 19.60 -12.49 -35.07
CA ASP A 289 20.91 -12.58 -34.45
C ASP A 289 20.81 -13.15 -33.02
N PRO A 290 21.00 -14.48 -32.87
CA PRO A 290 21.00 -15.14 -31.57
C PRO A 290 22.06 -14.64 -30.58
N THR A 291 23.08 -13.88 -31.03
CA THR A 291 24.11 -13.35 -30.12
C THR A 291 23.60 -12.17 -29.27
N THR A 292 22.44 -11.61 -29.62
CA THR A 292 21.80 -10.48 -28.93
C THR A 292 21.07 -10.85 -27.64
N ILE A 293 21.07 -12.14 -27.25
CA ILE A 293 20.42 -12.64 -26.02
C ILE A 293 21.01 -12.04 -24.74
N ASP A 294 22.24 -11.49 -24.80
CA ASP A 294 22.92 -10.84 -23.68
C ASP A 294 22.14 -9.63 -23.16
N ASN A 295 21.57 -8.83 -24.07
CA ASN A 295 20.71 -7.71 -23.75
C ASN A 295 19.80 -7.33 -24.94
N PRO A 296 18.73 -8.11 -25.21
CA PRO A 296 17.89 -7.91 -26.39
C PRO A 296 17.29 -6.50 -26.46
N PHE A 297 17.03 -5.89 -25.29
CA PHE A 297 16.45 -4.56 -25.21
C PHE A 297 17.37 -3.46 -25.78
N PHE A 298 18.60 -3.33 -25.24
CA PHE A 298 19.52 -2.29 -25.70
C PHE A 298 20.08 -2.57 -27.09
N ARG A 299 20.14 -3.86 -27.50
CA ARG A 299 20.57 -4.28 -28.84
C ARG A 299 19.59 -3.90 -29.96
N MET A 300 18.30 -3.71 -29.66
CA MET A 300 17.34 -3.17 -30.65
C MET A 300 17.64 -1.71 -31.03
N ALA A 301 18.37 -0.97 -30.20
CA ALA A 301 18.63 0.44 -30.48
C ALA A 301 19.84 0.58 -31.42
N PRO A 302 19.78 1.52 -32.39
CA PRO A 302 20.97 1.87 -33.16
C PRO A 302 22.04 2.45 -32.22
N THR A 303 23.31 2.26 -32.56
CA THR A 303 24.46 2.57 -31.68
C THR A 303 24.46 4.00 -31.13
N TRP A 304 24.02 4.99 -31.91
CA TRP A 304 23.93 6.39 -31.48
C TRP A 304 22.83 6.63 -30.42
N ALA A 305 21.79 5.81 -30.41
CA ALA A 305 20.62 5.98 -29.54
C ALA A 305 20.78 5.29 -28.18
N VAL A 306 21.79 4.43 -28.00
CA VAL A 306 22.01 3.67 -26.76
C VAL A 306 22.21 4.60 -25.55
N PHE A 307 23.05 5.64 -25.66
CA PHE A 307 23.26 6.59 -24.55
C PHE A 307 21.99 7.37 -24.17
N PRO A 308 21.26 8.01 -25.11
CA PRO A 308 19.94 8.58 -24.82
C PRO A 308 18.96 7.57 -24.20
N LEU A 309 18.96 6.33 -24.69
CA LEU A 309 18.09 5.27 -24.20
C LEU A 309 18.41 4.86 -22.76
N ILE A 310 19.69 4.77 -22.38
CA ILE A 310 20.11 4.53 -20.98
C ILE A 310 19.58 5.65 -20.07
N GLY A 311 19.72 6.91 -20.48
CA GLY A 311 19.20 8.05 -19.73
C GLY A 311 17.69 7.99 -19.56
N LEU A 312 16.95 7.69 -20.63
CA LEU A 312 15.50 7.54 -20.59
C LEU A 312 15.06 6.32 -19.76
N ALA A 313 15.73 5.18 -19.89
CA ALA A 313 15.49 3.98 -19.10
C ALA A 313 15.75 4.23 -17.61
N THR A 314 16.80 4.98 -17.27
CA THR A 314 17.10 5.37 -15.87
C THR A 314 15.97 6.26 -15.32
N LEU A 315 15.47 7.22 -16.10
CA LEU A 315 14.32 8.04 -15.71
C LEU A 315 13.03 7.20 -15.55
N ALA A 316 12.76 6.29 -16.49
CA ALA A 316 11.60 5.40 -16.44
C ALA A 316 11.65 4.47 -15.21
N THR A 317 12.81 3.90 -14.88
CA THR A 317 12.99 3.01 -13.72
C THR A 317 12.97 3.76 -12.38
N VAL A 318 13.41 5.02 -12.37
CA VAL A 318 13.18 5.94 -11.25
C VAL A 318 11.69 6.15 -11.02
N ILE A 319 10.91 6.40 -12.08
CA ILE A 319 9.45 6.58 -12.00
C ILE A 319 8.75 5.27 -11.59
N ALA A 320 9.17 4.13 -12.14
CA ALA A 320 8.72 2.80 -11.74
C ALA A 320 8.90 2.57 -10.23
N SER A 321 10.10 2.86 -9.73
CA SER A 321 10.44 2.75 -8.30
C SER A 321 9.55 3.66 -7.44
N GLN A 322 9.21 4.87 -7.91
CA GLN A 322 8.28 5.77 -7.19
C GLN A 322 6.89 5.20 -7.02
N SER A 323 6.40 4.54 -8.06
CA SER A 323 5.08 3.94 -8.11
C SER A 323 4.95 2.89 -6.99
N VAL A 324 5.93 2.00 -6.91
CA VAL A 324 6.00 0.94 -5.90
C VAL A 324 6.19 1.52 -4.49
N ILE A 325 7.04 2.53 -4.31
CA ILE A 325 7.22 3.20 -3.01
C ILE A 325 5.91 3.85 -2.53
N SER A 326 5.18 4.52 -3.43
CA SER A 326 3.87 5.10 -3.14
C SER A 326 2.82 4.04 -2.78
N GLY A 327 2.78 2.93 -3.52
CA GLY A 327 1.96 1.77 -3.20
C GLY A 327 2.30 1.21 -1.82
N THR A 328 3.59 1.16 -1.46
CA THR A 328 4.05 0.69 -0.14
C THR A 328 3.53 1.56 0.99
N PHE A 329 3.58 2.88 0.84
CA PHE A 329 3.03 3.80 1.84
C PHE A 329 1.52 3.62 1.99
N SER A 330 0.81 3.36 0.88
CA SER A 330 -0.63 3.11 0.89
C SER A 330 -0.98 1.83 1.63
N VAL A 331 -0.28 0.72 1.35
CA VAL A 331 -0.43 -0.55 2.07
C VAL A 331 -0.07 -0.40 3.56
N ALA A 332 1.01 0.34 3.88
CA ALA A 332 1.37 0.65 5.26
C ALA A 332 0.26 1.42 5.99
N ARG A 333 -0.32 2.45 5.36
CA ARG A 333 -1.45 3.22 5.92
C ARG A 333 -2.70 2.35 6.10
N GLN A 334 -3.01 1.47 5.15
CA GLN A 334 -4.11 0.51 5.30
C GLN A 334 -3.86 -0.44 6.48
N ALA A 335 -2.64 -0.98 6.61
CA ALA A 335 -2.25 -1.81 7.74
C ALA A 335 -2.33 -1.05 9.08
N MET A 336 -1.98 0.24 9.13
CA MET A 336 -2.15 1.09 10.31
C MET A 336 -3.63 1.24 10.68
N ARG A 337 -4.50 1.57 9.71
CA ARG A 337 -5.95 1.71 9.90
C ARG A 337 -6.60 0.44 10.43
N LEU A 338 -6.13 -0.73 9.98
CA LEU A 338 -6.62 -2.04 10.41
C LEU A 338 -6.03 -2.51 11.74
N GLY A 339 -5.12 -1.74 12.35
CA GLY A 339 -4.43 -2.17 13.57
C GLY A 339 -3.50 -3.36 13.31
N PHE A 340 -2.70 -3.31 12.26
CA PHE A 340 -1.58 -4.23 12.03
C PHE A 340 -0.22 -3.54 12.16
N LEU A 341 -0.15 -2.22 12.00
CA LEU A 341 1.06 -1.42 12.23
C LEU A 341 0.81 -0.30 13.26
N PRO A 342 1.87 0.19 13.94
CA PRO A 342 1.77 1.36 14.82
C PRO A 342 1.35 2.61 14.06
N ASN A 343 0.78 3.58 14.78
CA ASN A 343 0.48 4.88 14.19
C ASN A 343 1.77 5.65 13.91
N LEU A 344 2.37 5.40 12.75
CA LEU A 344 3.54 6.11 12.26
C LEU A 344 3.17 7.54 11.84
N SER A 345 4.14 8.45 11.88
CA SER A 345 3.94 9.82 11.37
C SER A 345 3.72 9.77 9.85
N VAL A 346 2.52 10.15 9.42
CA VAL A 346 2.15 10.29 8.02
C VAL A 346 2.20 11.77 7.66
N LYS A 347 3.04 12.14 6.71
CA LYS A 347 3.07 13.50 6.14
C LYS A 347 2.32 13.49 4.81
N HIS A 348 1.27 14.28 4.69
CA HIS A 348 0.57 14.45 3.42
C HIS A 348 1.37 15.40 2.52
N THR A 349 1.75 14.94 1.33
CA THR A 349 2.62 15.68 0.40
C THR A 349 1.83 16.53 -0.60
N SER A 350 0.50 16.33 -0.70
CA SER A 350 -0.39 17.15 -1.51
C SER A 350 -1.68 17.48 -0.77
N ARG A 351 -2.18 18.70 -1.01
CA ARG A 351 -3.50 19.17 -0.53
C ARG A 351 -4.66 18.63 -1.35
N ALA A 352 -4.39 18.14 -2.57
CA ALA A 352 -5.41 17.73 -3.54
C ALA A 352 -5.70 16.22 -3.56
N SER A 353 -4.79 15.39 -3.03
CA SER A 353 -4.88 13.92 -3.13
C SER A 353 -4.54 13.24 -1.81
N ILE A 354 -5.54 12.59 -1.21
CA ILE A 354 -5.43 11.89 0.09
C ILE A 354 -4.33 10.81 0.11
N GLY A 355 -4.08 10.19 -1.05
CA GLY A 355 -3.12 9.10 -1.21
C GLY A 355 -1.67 9.53 -1.44
N GLN A 356 -1.38 10.82 -1.64
CA GLN A 356 0.00 11.30 -1.71
C GLN A 356 0.54 11.51 -0.29
N ILE A 357 1.13 10.44 0.24
CA ILE A 357 1.62 10.35 1.60
C ILE A 357 3.10 10.00 1.62
N TYR A 358 3.81 10.51 2.62
CA TYR A 358 5.20 10.19 2.90
C TYR A 358 5.31 9.68 4.33
N ILE A 359 5.86 8.47 4.48
CA ILE A 359 6.09 7.83 5.79
C ILE A 359 7.60 7.66 5.98
N PRO A 360 8.28 8.56 6.72
CA PRO A 360 9.74 8.60 6.81
C PRO A 360 10.37 7.27 7.24
N VAL A 361 9.79 6.62 8.26
CA VAL A 361 10.32 5.37 8.82
C VAL A 361 10.29 4.24 7.77
N VAL A 362 9.18 4.11 7.04
CA VAL A 362 9.05 3.11 5.97
C VAL A 362 10.03 3.41 4.84
N SER A 363 10.16 4.68 4.46
CA SER A 363 11.10 5.12 3.41
C SER A 363 12.55 4.80 3.77
N THR A 364 12.98 5.05 5.00
CA THR A 364 14.35 4.74 5.44
C THR A 364 14.61 3.24 5.49
N ILE A 365 13.66 2.45 5.99
CA ILE A 365 13.78 0.98 6.02
C ILE A 365 13.90 0.43 4.59
N LEU A 366 13.04 0.89 3.67
CA LEU A 366 13.11 0.49 2.26
C LEU A 366 14.47 0.82 1.65
N LEU A 367 14.99 2.03 1.84
CA LEU A 367 16.29 2.44 1.31
C LEU A 367 17.42 1.50 1.79
N VAL A 368 17.47 1.22 3.09
CA VAL A 368 18.51 0.36 3.67
C VAL A 368 18.43 -1.06 3.11
N LEU A 369 17.21 -1.61 3.00
CA LEU A 369 17.01 -2.94 2.44
C LEU A 369 17.37 -3.00 0.96
N ILE A 370 16.96 -2.00 0.16
CA ILE A 370 17.29 -1.90 -1.27
C ILE A 370 18.81 -1.83 -1.47
N ILE A 371 19.52 -1.00 -0.71
CA ILE A 371 21.00 -0.93 -0.77
C ILE A 371 21.61 -2.29 -0.44
N GLY A 372 21.13 -2.97 0.60
CA GLY A 372 21.61 -4.31 0.97
C GLY A 372 21.41 -5.33 -0.14
N VAL A 373 20.27 -5.29 -0.83
CA VAL A 373 19.95 -6.16 -1.96
C VAL A 373 20.84 -5.86 -3.17
N VAL A 374 21.01 -4.59 -3.55
CA VAL A 374 21.87 -4.19 -4.67
C VAL A 374 23.33 -4.61 -4.43
N LEU A 375 23.85 -4.42 -3.22
CA LEU A 375 25.21 -4.82 -2.86
C LEU A 375 25.39 -6.35 -2.79
N GLY A 376 24.34 -7.07 -2.37
CA GLY A 376 24.34 -8.52 -2.25
C GLY A 376 24.29 -9.26 -3.59
N PHE A 377 23.38 -8.85 -4.48
CA PHE A 377 23.12 -9.54 -5.76
C PHE A 377 23.97 -9.01 -6.92
N ARG A 378 24.35 -7.72 -6.89
CA ARG A 378 25.23 -7.00 -7.83
C ARG A 378 24.76 -6.88 -9.29
N THR A 379 24.10 -7.89 -9.84
CA THR A 379 23.56 -7.91 -11.20
C THR A 379 22.04 -8.05 -11.20
N SER A 380 21.38 -7.53 -12.24
CA SER A 380 19.94 -7.67 -12.44
C SER A 380 19.50 -9.12 -12.59
N GLU A 381 20.33 -9.96 -13.23
CA GLU A 381 20.07 -11.37 -13.46
C GLU A 381 19.97 -12.18 -12.16
N ASN A 382 20.96 -12.05 -11.27
CA ASN A 382 20.92 -12.73 -9.97
C ASN A 382 19.69 -12.33 -9.18
N LEU A 383 19.27 -11.06 -9.32
CA LEU A 383 18.13 -10.52 -8.60
C LEU A 383 16.79 -10.94 -9.23
N ALA A 384 16.73 -11.08 -10.55
CA ALA A 384 15.57 -11.56 -11.29
C ALA A 384 15.22 -13.01 -10.90
N ALA A 385 16.24 -13.87 -10.73
CA ALA A 385 16.05 -15.24 -10.25
C ALA A 385 15.41 -15.31 -8.84
N ALA A 386 15.67 -14.31 -7.99
CA ALA A 386 15.19 -14.22 -6.62
C ALA A 386 13.75 -13.68 -6.47
N TYR A 387 13.20 -13.09 -7.53
CA TYR A 387 12.03 -12.22 -7.44
C TYR A 387 10.69 -12.93 -7.66
N GLY A 388 10.62 -13.85 -8.63
CA GLY A 388 9.36 -14.41 -9.13
C GLY A 388 8.50 -15.13 -8.09
N LEU A 389 9.09 -15.73 -7.05
CA LEU A 389 8.33 -16.55 -6.09
C LEU A 389 7.38 -15.73 -5.19
N ALA A 390 7.79 -14.54 -4.73
CA ALA A 390 6.90 -13.72 -3.91
C ALA A 390 5.74 -13.14 -4.72
N VAL A 391 6.02 -12.65 -5.93
CA VAL A 391 5.00 -12.06 -6.81
C VAL A 391 3.95 -13.10 -7.22
N THR A 392 4.38 -14.30 -7.62
CA THR A 392 3.45 -15.40 -7.95
C THR A 392 2.60 -15.81 -6.76
N THR A 393 3.18 -15.83 -5.56
CA THR A 393 2.42 -16.08 -4.33
C THR A 393 1.36 -15.01 -4.12
N THR A 394 1.69 -13.73 -4.30
CA THR A 394 0.72 -12.64 -4.15
C THR A 394 -0.39 -12.68 -5.21
N PHE A 395 -0.07 -13.08 -6.45
CA PHE A 395 -1.06 -13.33 -7.49
C PHE A 395 -2.06 -14.40 -7.09
N LEU A 396 -1.59 -15.55 -6.59
CA LEU A 396 -2.43 -16.64 -6.10
C LEU A 396 -3.31 -16.21 -4.92
N LEU A 397 -2.75 -15.49 -3.96
CA LEU A 397 -3.49 -14.96 -2.82
C LEU A 397 -4.58 -13.98 -3.28
N THR A 398 -4.26 -13.09 -4.20
CA THR A 398 -5.23 -12.15 -4.79
C THR A 398 -6.32 -12.88 -5.54
N SER A 399 -5.99 -13.90 -6.34
CA SER A 399 -6.95 -14.73 -7.06
C SER A 399 -7.85 -15.51 -6.11
N SER A 400 -7.31 -16.02 -4.99
CA SER A 400 -8.11 -16.70 -3.97
C SER A 400 -9.15 -15.78 -3.34
N LEU A 401 -8.76 -14.55 -2.97
CA LEU A 401 -9.69 -13.53 -2.46
C LEU A 401 -10.68 -13.10 -3.54
N PHE A 402 -10.23 -12.99 -4.79
CA PHE A 402 -11.07 -12.60 -5.90
C PHE A 402 -12.16 -13.64 -6.22
N ILE A 403 -11.84 -14.94 -6.16
CA ILE A 403 -12.83 -16.03 -6.25
C ILE A 403 -13.91 -15.86 -5.16
N VAL A 404 -13.49 -15.62 -3.92
CA VAL A 404 -14.41 -15.41 -2.80
C VAL A 404 -15.26 -14.15 -3.02
N TYR A 405 -14.65 -13.07 -3.51
CA TYR A 405 -15.35 -11.83 -3.87
C TYR A 405 -16.42 -12.05 -4.95
N LEU A 406 -16.10 -12.78 -6.03
CA LEU A 406 -17.05 -13.12 -7.09
C LEU A 406 -18.26 -13.90 -6.55
N ARG A 407 -18.02 -14.83 -5.62
CA ARG A 407 -19.09 -15.64 -5.02
C ARG A 407 -19.93 -14.86 -4.00
N ILE A 408 -19.32 -14.06 -3.14
CA ILE A 408 -20.00 -13.44 -1.99
C ILE A 408 -20.53 -12.05 -2.31
N VAL A 409 -19.77 -11.26 -3.05
CA VAL A 409 -20.13 -9.86 -3.35
C VAL A 409 -20.92 -9.79 -4.65
N TRP A 410 -20.42 -10.41 -5.72
CA TRP A 410 -21.10 -10.41 -7.02
C TRP A 410 -22.14 -11.52 -7.18
N GLN A 411 -22.20 -12.48 -6.25
CA GLN A 411 -23.19 -13.56 -6.24
C GLN A 411 -23.20 -14.39 -7.54
N TRP A 412 -22.06 -14.50 -8.23
CA TRP A 412 -21.96 -15.25 -9.48
C TRP A 412 -22.06 -16.75 -9.28
N SER A 413 -22.81 -17.45 -10.12
CA SER A 413 -22.81 -18.94 -10.14
C SER A 413 -21.40 -19.52 -10.32
N TRP A 414 -21.16 -20.73 -9.77
CA TRP A 414 -19.86 -21.39 -9.85
C TRP A 414 -19.36 -21.58 -11.29
N TYR A 415 -20.25 -21.78 -12.26
CA TYR A 415 -19.87 -21.86 -13.67
C TYR A 415 -19.17 -20.58 -14.16
N ARG A 416 -19.74 -19.40 -13.89
CA ARG A 416 -19.13 -18.11 -14.30
C ARG A 416 -17.82 -17.84 -13.56
N VAL A 417 -17.75 -18.23 -12.29
CA VAL A 417 -16.52 -18.10 -11.51
C VAL A 417 -15.43 -18.96 -12.12
N LEU A 418 -15.67 -20.27 -12.30
CA LEU A 418 -14.69 -21.19 -12.85
C LEU A 418 -14.26 -20.81 -14.27
N LEU A 419 -15.19 -20.40 -15.13
CA LEU A 419 -14.88 -19.99 -16.51
C LEU A 419 -13.84 -18.86 -16.55
N VAL A 420 -13.98 -17.87 -15.66
CA VAL A 420 -13.05 -16.73 -15.60
C VAL A 420 -11.77 -17.11 -14.86
N THR A 421 -11.86 -17.80 -13.73
CA THR A 421 -10.72 -17.94 -12.82
C THR A 421 -9.84 -19.14 -13.14
N VAL A 422 -10.35 -20.22 -13.76
CA VAL A 422 -9.54 -21.41 -14.03
C VAL A 422 -8.35 -21.12 -14.96
N PRO A 423 -8.50 -20.43 -16.10
CA PRO A 423 -7.36 -20.12 -16.97
C PRO A 423 -6.30 -19.26 -16.26
N ILE A 424 -6.75 -18.28 -15.47
CA ILE A 424 -5.89 -17.38 -14.69
C ILE A 424 -5.11 -18.17 -13.63
N VAL A 425 -5.83 -18.93 -12.79
CA VAL A 425 -5.24 -19.66 -11.67
C VAL A 425 -4.33 -20.78 -12.17
N LEU A 426 -4.64 -21.42 -13.29
CA LEU A 426 -3.75 -22.42 -13.91
C LEU A 426 -2.41 -21.80 -14.30
N LEU A 427 -2.44 -20.64 -14.96
CA LEU A 427 -1.23 -19.90 -15.33
C LEU A 427 -0.44 -19.44 -14.10
N GLU A 428 -1.12 -18.92 -13.07
CA GLU A 428 -0.48 -18.50 -11.81
C GLU A 428 0.14 -19.68 -11.07
N LEU A 429 -0.52 -20.85 -11.04
CA LEU A 429 0.04 -22.07 -10.49
C LEU A 429 1.28 -22.50 -11.28
N ALA A 430 1.25 -22.41 -12.61
CA ALA A 430 2.40 -22.74 -13.44
C ALA A 430 3.60 -21.84 -13.12
N PHE A 431 3.38 -20.51 -12.98
CA PHE A 431 4.42 -19.59 -12.54
C PHE A 431 4.91 -19.88 -11.12
N PHE A 432 4.01 -20.18 -10.19
CA PHE A 432 4.39 -20.50 -8.81
C PHE A 432 5.24 -21.78 -8.74
N VAL A 433 4.82 -22.85 -9.42
CA VAL A 433 5.55 -24.12 -9.48
C VAL A 433 6.93 -23.93 -10.12
N SER A 434 7.01 -23.16 -11.20
CA SER A 434 8.29 -22.79 -11.80
C SER A 434 9.19 -22.01 -10.84
N GLY A 435 8.62 -21.05 -10.11
CA GLY A 435 9.33 -20.25 -9.12
C GLY A 435 9.85 -21.04 -7.90
N LEU A 436 9.22 -22.17 -7.55
CA LEU A 436 9.67 -23.01 -6.43
C LEU A 436 11.07 -23.59 -6.65
N VAL A 437 11.42 -23.91 -7.91
CA VAL A 437 12.77 -24.40 -8.26
C VAL A 437 13.84 -23.36 -7.92
N LYS A 438 13.49 -22.08 -7.95
CA LYS A 438 14.38 -20.94 -7.70
C LYS A 438 14.48 -20.53 -6.23
N PHE A 439 13.87 -21.28 -5.31
CA PHE A 439 13.88 -20.93 -3.88
C PHE A 439 15.31 -20.76 -3.35
N PHE A 440 16.23 -21.67 -3.70
CA PHE A 440 17.63 -21.61 -3.26
C PHE A 440 18.49 -20.64 -4.07
N ALA A 441 18.06 -20.25 -5.28
CA ALA A 441 18.72 -19.25 -6.12
C ALA A 441 18.41 -17.79 -5.72
N GLY A 442 17.77 -17.59 -4.55
CA GLY A 442 17.45 -16.27 -3.99
C GLY A 442 15.95 -16.05 -3.74
N GLY A 443 15.08 -16.92 -4.24
CA GLY A 443 13.62 -16.84 -4.04
C GLY A 443 13.18 -16.83 -2.56
N TRP A 444 14.04 -17.29 -1.65
CA TRP A 444 13.83 -17.22 -0.21
C TRP A 444 13.84 -15.80 0.36
N LEU A 445 14.53 -14.84 -0.27
CA LEU A 445 14.74 -13.51 0.30
C LEU A 445 13.43 -12.70 0.42
N PRO A 446 12.62 -12.51 -0.64
CA PRO A 446 11.35 -11.79 -0.51
C PRO A 446 10.38 -12.46 0.48
N LEU A 447 10.41 -13.80 0.57
CA LEU A 447 9.62 -14.56 1.54
C LEU A 447 10.11 -14.35 2.98
N ALA A 448 11.42 -14.27 3.20
CA ALA A 448 12.00 -13.96 4.51
C ALA A 448 11.65 -12.53 4.96
N LEU A 449 11.71 -11.56 4.05
CA LEU A 449 11.25 -10.18 4.30
C LEU A 449 9.76 -10.17 4.66
N ALA A 450 8.92 -10.87 3.89
CA ALA A 450 7.50 -10.99 4.18
C ALA A 450 7.26 -11.64 5.56
N ALA A 451 7.98 -12.71 5.90
CA ALA A 451 7.89 -13.36 7.21
C ALA A 451 8.26 -12.41 8.36
N ALA A 452 9.31 -11.61 8.20
CA ALA A 452 9.70 -10.58 9.18
C ALA A 452 8.61 -9.51 9.37
N ILE A 453 7.95 -9.10 8.28
CA ILE A 453 6.86 -8.12 8.31
C ILE A 453 5.60 -8.71 8.94
N ILE A 454 5.24 -9.96 8.61
CA ILE A 454 4.13 -10.68 9.25
C ILE A 454 4.39 -10.78 10.75
N LEU A 455 5.61 -11.16 11.16
CA LEU A 455 5.98 -11.26 12.56
C LEU A 455 5.86 -9.90 13.27
N THR A 456 6.24 -8.83 12.59
CA THR A 456 6.09 -7.45 13.08
C THR A 456 4.61 -7.10 13.27
N MET A 457 3.76 -7.36 12.27
CA MET A 457 2.32 -7.09 12.33
C MET A 457 1.61 -7.91 13.42
N LEU A 458 1.94 -9.21 13.53
CA LEU A 458 1.36 -10.10 14.55
C LEU A 458 1.83 -9.73 15.95
N THR A 459 3.08 -9.28 16.10
CA THR A 459 3.61 -8.78 17.37
C THR A 459 2.94 -7.48 17.77
N TRP A 460 2.78 -6.54 16.84
CA TRP A 460 2.06 -5.29 17.09
C TRP A 460 0.58 -5.53 17.44
N ARG A 461 -0.11 -6.40 16.69
CA ARG A 461 -1.50 -6.77 16.97
C ARG A 461 -1.66 -7.38 18.35
N ARG A 462 -0.86 -8.41 18.67
CA ARG A 462 -0.94 -9.07 19.98
C ARG A 462 -0.63 -8.11 21.13
N GLY A 463 0.40 -7.28 20.99
CA GLY A 463 0.77 -6.30 22.01
C GLY A 463 -0.32 -5.25 22.21
N ARG A 464 -0.93 -4.75 21.13
CA ARG A 464 -2.05 -3.82 21.22
C ARG A 464 -3.27 -4.45 21.89
N ASP A 465 -3.63 -5.69 21.52
CA ASP A 465 -4.78 -6.37 22.14
C ASP A 465 -4.55 -6.51 23.66
N ILE A 466 -3.35 -6.91 24.08
CA ILE A 466 -2.98 -6.98 25.51
C ILE A 466 -3.07 -5.60 26.19
N VAL A 467 -2.55 -4.55 25.55
CA VAL A 467 -2.56 -3.18 26.10
C VAL A 467 -3.98 -2.65 26.18
N THR A 468 -4.79 -2.85 25.14
CA THR A 468 -6.20 -2.44 25.10
C THR A 468 -7.00 -3.17 26.18
N ASP A 469 -6.88 -4.48 26.29
CA ASP A 469 -7.59 -5.27 27.31
C ASP A 469 -7.24 -4.81 28.72
N ARG A 470 -5.94 -4.60 29.01
CA ARG A 470 -5.49 -4.11 30.32
C ARG A 470 -5.92 -2.65 30.54
N ARG A 471 -5.86 -1.82 29.51
CA ARG A 471 -6.33 -0.43 29.55
C ARG A 471 -7.81 -0.37 29.86
N GLU A 472 -8.66 -1.15 29.19
CA GLU A 472 -10.10 -1.16 29.40
C GLU A 472 -10.46 -1.66 30.79
N ARG A 473 -9.76 -2.68 31.32
CA ARG A 473 -9.89 -3.11 32.72
C ARG A 473 -9.49 -2.00 33.70
N LEU A 474 -8.40 -1.30 33.41
CA LEU A 474 -7.94 -0.17 34.20
C LEU A 474 -8.84 1.05 34.06
N GLU A 475 -9.53 1.29 32.96
CA GLU A 475 -10.43 2.43 32.79
C GLU A 475 -11.81 2.15 33.41
N GLY A 476 -12.32 0.94 33.25
CA GLY A 476 -13.71 0.62 33.61
C GLY A 476 -14.71 1.38 32.73
N THR A 477 -16.01 1.21 33.00
CA THR A 477 -17.06 1.89 32.21
C THR A 477 -17.27 3.32 32.70
N LEU A 478 -17.61 4.21 31.77
CA LEU A 478 -17.92 5.60 32.10
C LEU A 478 -19.13 5.69 33.04
N GLN A 479 -20.17 4.87 32.79
CA GLN A 479 -21.37 4.82 33.63
C GLN A 479 -21.07 4.40 35.07
N GLU A 480 -20.18 3.42 35.26
CA GLU A 480 -19.77 3.00 36.61
C GLU A 480 -19.05 4.13 37.35
N LEU A 481 -18.17 4.87 36.65
CA LEU A 481 -17.54 6.04 37.25
C LEU A 481 -18.57 7.12 37.62
N MET A 482 -19.52 7.43 36.73
CA MET A 482 -20.54 8.44 37.01
C MET A 482 -21.37 8.09 38.25
N ARG A 483 -21.81 6.82 38.37
CA ARG A 483 -22.54 6.35 39.57
C ARG A 483 -21.71 6.51 40.84
N ARG A 484 -20.42 6.17 40.80
CA ARG A 484 -19.53 6.32 41.96
C ARG A 484 -19.34 7.78 42.35
N LEU A 485 -19.12 8.68 41.39
CA LEU A 485 -18.96 10.10 41.68
C LEU A 485 -20.21 10.73 42.30
N LEU A 486 -21.40 10.29 41.89
CA LEU A 486 -22.67 10.71 42.48
C LEU A 486 -22.85 10.20 43.91
N ALA A 487 -22.34 9.00 44.22
CA ALA A 487 -22.42 8.38 45.54
C ALA A 487 -21.36 8.92 46.52
N ASP A 488 -20.10 9.00 46.09
CA ASP A 488 -18.95 9.36 46.92
C ASP A 488 -18.83 10.87 47.15
N GLN A 489 -19.44 11.69 46.26
CA GLN A 489 -19.41 13.16 46.28
C GLN A 489 -18.03 13.76 46.65
N PRO A 490 -16.99 13.56 45.82
CA PRO A 490 -15.65 14.05 46.10
C PRO A 490 -15.60 15.58 46.24
N THR A 491 -14.61 16.07 46.99
CA THR A 491 -14.42 17.50 47.27
C THR A 491 -14.33 18.30 45.98
N ARG A 492 -15.12 19.37 45.88
CA ARG A 492 -15.11 20.27 44.72
C ARG A 492 -13.97 21.28 44.83
N VAL A 493 -13.13 21.36 43.80
CA VAL A 493 -12.05 22.34 43.69
C VAL A 493 -12.33 23.34 42.56
N PRO A 494 -11.98 24.63 42.72
CA PRO A 494 -12.25 25.64 41.70
C PRO A 494 -11.54 25.36 40.37
N GLY A 495 -12.15 25.82 39.27
CA GLY A 495 -11.54 25.84 37.93
C GLY A 495 -12.03 24.76 36.95
N TRP A 496 -11.41 24.75 35.76
CA TRP A 496 -11.76 23.85 34.65
C TRP A 496 -10.77 22.71 34.52
N ALA A 497 -11.26 21.47 34.51
CA ALA A 497 -10.47 20.29 34.19
C ALA A 497 -10.97 19.61 32.91
N ILE A 498 -10.07 19.45 31.95
CA ILE A 498 -10.37 18.83 30.67
C ILE A 498 -9.69 17.47 30.63
N TYR A 499 -10.45 16.43 30.30
CA TYR A 499 -9.95 15.06 30.18
C TYR A 499 -10.11 14.58 28.73
N PRO A 500 -9.11 14.79 27.87
CA PRO A 500 -9.11 14.20 26.53
C PRO A 500 -9.04 12.68 26.60
N HIS A 501 -9.98 12.00 25.95
CA HIS A 501 -10.10 10.54 26.00
C HIS A 501 -10.56 9.95 24.66
N GLY A 502 -10.09 8.74 24.34
CA GLY A 502 -10.43 8.09 23.07
C GLY A 502 -11.71 7.23 23.13
N GLY A 503 -12.11 6.79 24.32
CA GLY A 503 -13.18 5.81 24.51
C GLY A 503 -14.56 6.46 24.62
N ALA A 504 -15.54 5.95 23.87
CA ALA A 504 -16.94 6.39 23.96
C ALA A 504 -17.68 5.81 25.18
N ARG A 505 -17.15 4.72 25.75
CA ARG A 505 -17.81 3.92 26.80
C ARG A 505 -16.95 3.71 28.04
N THR A 506 -15.64 3.99 27.95
CA THR A 506 -14.71 3.83 29.05
C THR A 506 -14.47 5.17 29.74
N ALA A 507 -14.21 5.14 31.04
CA ALA A 507 -13.88 6.35 31.78
C ALA A 507 -12.44 6.82 31.48
N PRO A 508 -12.18 8.13 31.38
CA PRO A 508 -10.80 8.64 31.34
C PRO A 508 -10.05 8.19 32.60
N LEU A 509 -8.93 7.48 32.41
CA LEU A 509 -8.17 6.91 33.51
C LEU A 509 -7.64 7.98 34.47
N ALA A 510 -7.24 9.13 33.94
CA ALA A 510 -6.77 10.27 34.70
C ALA A 510 -7.85 10.83 35.63
N LEU A 511 -9.10 10.97 35.17
CA LEU A 511 -10.21 11.40 36.02
C LEU A 511 -10.40 10.42 37.17
N ARG A 512 -10.43 9.12 36.85
CA ARG A 512 -10.68 8.07 37.83
C ARG A 512 -9.55 7.93 38.86
N LEU A 513 -8.31 8.13 38.45
CA LEU A 513 -7.16 8.16 39.36
C LEU A 513 -7.17 9.42 40.22
N ASN A 514 -7.49 10.58 39.63
CA ASN A 514 -7.58 11.83 40.37
C ASN A 514 -8.63 11.76 41.48
N THR A 515 -9.85 11.28 41.17
CA THR A 515 -10.93 11.19 42.16
C THR A 515 -10.67 10.10 43.20
N ARG A 516 -9.91 9.06 42.86
CA ARG A 516 -9.54 7.99 43.80
C ARG A 516 -8.39 8.36 44.74
N VAL A 517 -7.37 9.06 44.23
CA VAL A 517 -6.14 9.36 44.98
C VAL A 517 -6.24 10.70 45.68
N ASN A 518 -6.70 11.74 44.98
CA ASN A 518 -6.78 13.09 45.51
C ASN A 518 -8.14 13.38 46.15
N HIS A 519 -9.12 12.49 45.99
CA HIS A 519 -10.49 12.67 46.48
C HIS A 519 -11.13 14.00 46.05
N ALA A 520 -10.72 14.52 44.87
CA ALA A 520 -11.11 15.83 44.37
C ALA A 520 -11.68 15.77 42.95
N LEU A 521 -12.64 16.65 42.67
CA LEU A 521 -13.27 16.87 41.37
C LEU A 521 -13.38 18.37 41.12
N HIS A 522 -13.05 18.85 39.93
CA HIS A 522 -13.16 20.29 39.65
C HIS A 522 -14.63 20.73 39.56
N GLU A 523 -14.91 22.01 39.79
CA GLU A 523 -16.24 22.61 39.61
C GLU A 523 -16.75 22.44 38.17
N HIS A 524 -15.86 22.51 37.19
CA HIS A 524 -16.21 22.28 35.79
C HIS A 524 -15.32 21.21 35.17
N VAL A 525 -15.93 20.16 34.62
CA VAL A 525 -15.22 19.01 34.03
C VAL A 525 -15.69 18.77 32.61
N LEU A 526 -14.77 18.82 31.65
CA LEU A 526 -15.02 18.50 30.25
C LEU A 526 -14.37 17.18 29.88
N LEU A 527 -15.18 16.18 29.55
CA LEU A 527 -14.73 14.95 28.93
C LEU A 527 -14.71 15.16 27.42
N VAL A 528 -13.52 15.09 26.81
CA VAL A 528 -13.35 15.43 25.39
C VAL A 528 -12.95 14.21 24.59
N ARG A 529 -13.87 13.73 23.76
CA ARG A 529 -13.60 12.67 22.80
C ARG A 529 -13.09 13.24 21.49
N VAL A 530 -11.90 12.81 21.07
CA VAL A 530 -11.35 13.22 19.77
C VAL A 530 -11.58 12.11 18.73
N ALA A 531 -12.39 12.42 17.73
CA ALA A 531 -12.72 11.55 16.60
C ALA A 531 -12.10 12.09 15.29
N THR A 532 -11.88 11.20 14.33
CA THR A 532 -11.42 11.56 12.98
C THR A 532 -12.41 11.04 11.96
N ALA A 533 -12.82 11.91 11.04
CA ALA A 533 -13.69 11.59 9.91
C ALA A 533 -12.88 11.41 8.62
N ASP A 534 -13.42 10.62 7.67
CA ASP A 534 -12.82 10.37 6.36
C ASP A 534 -13.10 11.49 5.34
N VAL A 535 -13.09 12.74 5.79
CA VAL A 535 -13.17 13.94 4.94
C VAL A 535 -11.97 14.83 5.21
N PRO A 536 -11.47 15.61 4.23
CA PRO A 536 -10.25 16.40 4.39
C PRO A 536 -10.39 17.43 5.51
N HIS A 537 -11.52 18.13 5.54
CA HIS A 537 -11.85 19.15 6.53
C HIS A 537 -13.27 18.96 7.02
N ILE A 538 -13.49 19.03 8.33
CA ILE A 538 -14.82 19.19 8.92
C ILE A 538 -15.03 20.69 9.16
N PRO A 539 -16.15 21.28 8.70
CA PRO A 539 -16.48 22.67 9.00
C PRO A 539 -16.52 22.92 10.51
N GLU A 540 -15.95 24.02 10.99
CA GLU A 540 -15.77 24.32 12.42
C GLU A 540 -17.07 24.17 13.23
N ARG A 541 -18.20 24.62 12.66
CA ARG A 541 -19.54 24.51 13.29
C ARG A 541 -20.03 23.08 13.50
N ALA A 542 -19.53 22.11 12.72
CA ALA A 542 -19.89 20.70 12.81
C ALA A 542 -18.85 19.86 13.56
N ARG A 543 -17.76 20.47 14.06
CA ARG A 543 -16.68 19.75 14.76
C ARG A 543 -17.09 19.30 16.16
N CYS A 544 -17.86 20.11 16.88
CA CYS A 544 -18.21 19.85 18.28
C CYS A 544 -19.65 19.35 18.41
N ARG A 545 -19.83 18.25 19.15
CA ARG A 545 -21.15 17.74 19.54
C ARG A 545 -21.14 17.36 21.02
N ILE A 546 -22.15 17.79 21.77
CA ILE A 546 -22.38 17.31 23.14
C ILE A 546 -22.97 15.91 23.07
N ASP A 547 -22.40 14.98 23.82
CA ASP A 547 -22.92 13.62 23.93
C ASP A 547 -23.67 13.47 25.28
N ASP A 548 -24.85 12.86 25.23
CA ASP A 548 -25.59 12.50 26.44
C ASP A 548 -24.97 11.27 27.10
N ILE A 549 -24.59 11.42 28.37
CA ILE A 549 -23.97 10.37 29.19
C ILE A 549 -24.87 9.89 30.34
N GLY A 550 -26.11 10.37 30.40
CA GLY A 550 -27.04 10.10 31.50
C GLY A 550 -26.71 10.88 32.78
N PRO A 551 -27.12 10.38 33.97
CA PRO A 551 -26.89 11.07 35.24
C PRO A 551 -25.40 11.25 35.52
N ALA A 552 -24.98 12.49 35.71
CA ALA A 552 -23.61 12.87 36.00
C ALA A 552 -23.56 13.95 37.09
N PRO A 553 -22.44 14.09 37.81
CA PRO A 553 -22.25 15.20 38.75
C PRO A 553 -22.42 16.56 38.08
N GLU A 554 -22.95 17.52 38.83
CA GLU A 554 -23.14 18.89 38.34
C GLU A 554 -21.82 19.49 37.86
N GLY A 555 -21.83 20.13 36.68
CA GLY A 555 -20.65 20.73 36.05
C GLY A 555 -19.82 19.77 35.19
N LEU A 556 -20.19 18.49 35.06
CA LEU A 556 -19.54 17.52 34.19
C LEU A 556 -20.26 17.39 32.84
N VAL A 557 -19.53 17.62 31.74
CA VAL A 557 -20.07 17.56 30.37
C VAL A 557 -19.18 16.67 29.50
N HIS A 558 -19.78 15.88 28.61
CA HIS A 558 -19.06 15.07 27.62
C HIS A 558 -19.32 15.57 26.20
N ILE A 559 -18.24 15.77 25.45
CA ILE A 559 -18.28 16.30 24.09
C ILE A 559 -17.40 15.46 23.15
N THR A 560 -17.84 15.34 21.91
CA THR A 560 -17.05 14.78 20.80
C THR A 560 -16.60 15.90 19.87
N LEU A 561 -15.28 15.99 19.67
CA LEU A 561 -14.63 16.81 18.65
C LEU A 561 -14.25 15.93 17.45
N THR A 562 -14.81 16.22 16.28
CA THR A 562 -14.57 15.47 15.04
C THR A 562 -13.72 16.30 14.08
N TYR A 563 -12.58 15.74 13.67
CA TYR A 563 -11.63 16.38 12.75
C TYR A 563 -11.59 15.66 11.41
N GLY A 564 -11.42 16.41 10.32
CA GLY A 564 -11.00 15.85 9.05
C GLY A 564 -9.55 15.35 9.08
N PHE A 565 -9.14 14.57 8.10
CA PHE A 565 -7.79 13.99 8.09
C PHE A 565 -6.67 15.00 7.78
N LEU A 566 -6.98 16.17 7.22
CA LEU A 566 -6.05 17.29 7.05
C LEU A 566 -6.22 18.37 8.12
N ASP A 567 -7.22 18.26 8.99
CA ASP A 567 -7.44 19.25 10.05
C ASP A 567 -6.33 19.15 11.09
N ARG A 568 -5.78 20.31 11.46
CA ARG A 568 -4.92 20.42 12.63
C ARG A 568 -5.75 20.09 13.87
N ARG A 569 -5.32 19.06 14.60
CA ARG A 569 -5.96 18.62 15.83
C ARG A 569 -5.51 19.50 16.98
N ASP A 570 -6.10 20.67 17.06
CA ASP A 570 -5.86 21.64 18.13
C ASP A 570 -7.11 21.67 19.03
N VAL A 571 -7.06 20.88 20.11
CA VAL A 571 -8.18 20.73 21.04
C VAL A 571 -8.50 22.06 21.74
N PRO A 572 -7.53 22.81 22.30
CA PRO A 572 -7.80 24.12 22.92
C PRO A 572 -8.48 25.10 21.96
N LEU A 573 -8.00 25.20 20.71
CA LEU A 573 -8.62 26.05 19.70
C LEU A 573 -10.07 25.62 19.42
N SER A 574 -10.30 24.31 19.25
CA SER A 574 -11.63 23.79 18.92
C SER A 574 -12.64 23.98 20.05
N LEU A 575 -12.20 23.91 21.31
CA LEU A 575 -13.03 24.21 22.48
C LEU A 575 -13.39 25.70 22.55
N ARG A 576 -12.43 26.59 22.23
CA ARG A 576 -12.69 28.03 22.12
C ARG A 576 -13.72 28.32 21.03
N ASP A 577 -13.60 27.70 19.87
CA ASP A 577 -14.53 27.91 18.75
C ASP A 577 -15.92 27.36 19.10
N ALA A 578 -16.00 26.22 19.80
CA ALA A 578 -17.27 25.69 20.31
C ALA A 578 -17.95 26.60 21.35
N ARG A 579 -17.17 27.31 22.17
CA ARG A 579 -17.68 28.35 23.07
C ARG A 579 -18.25 29.53 22.30
N LEU A 580 -17.51 30.06 21.33
CA LEU A 580 -17.94 31.18 20.49
C LEU A 580 -19.21 30.85 19.69
N ALA A 581 -19.37 29.59 19.28
CA ALA A 581 -20.56 29.09 18.60
C ALA A 581 -21.77 28.88 19.55
N GLY A 582 -21.60 29.04 20.87
CA GLY A 582 -22.64 28.83 21.87
C GLY A 582 -22.89 27.35 22.21
N THR A 583 -22.10 26.42 21.66
CA THR A 583 -22.24 24.97 21.92
C THR A 583 -21.80 24.60 23.33
N VAL A 584 -20.86 25.33 23.92
CA VAL A 584 -20.42 25.15 25.32
C VAL A 584 -20.47 26.51 26.03
N SER A 585 -21.39 26.67 26.97
CA SER A 585 -21.78 28.00 27.49
C SER A 585 -20.81 28.64 28.51
N GLN A 586 -19.87 27.89 29.09
CA GLN A 586 -19.09 28.39 30.24
C GLN A 586 -17.58 28.12 30.20
N PHE A 587 -17.01 27.66 29.09
CA PHE A 587 -15.60 27.24 29.07
C PHE A 587 -14.59 28.41 29.18
N ASP A 588 -13.65 28.37 30.13
CA ASP A 588 -12.49 29.28 30.16
C ASP A 588 -11.21 28.55 29.75
N ASN A 589 -10.55 29.02 28.69
CA ASN A 589 -9.39 28.36 28.10
C ASN A 589 -8.06 28.75 28.79
N GLU A 590 -8.01 29.92 29.46
CA GLU A 590 -6.77 30.41 30.10
C GLU A 590 -6.52 29.76 31.46
N SER A 591 -7.58 29.39 32.17
CA SER A 591 -7.51 28.73 33.49
C SER A 591 -7.70 27.20 33.44
N ALA A 592 -7.94 26.62 32.26
CA ALA A 592 -8.20 25.19 32.14
C ALA A 592 -6.92 24.35 32.22
N ILE A 593 -7.01 23.26 32.99
CA ILE A 593 -5.95 22.26 33.13
C ILE A 593 -6.35 20.99 32.38
N PHE A 594 -5.47 20.53 31.49
CA PHE A 594 -5.65 19.32 30.70
C PHE A 594 -5.04 18.12 31.43
N PHE A 595 -5.87 17.13 31.77
CA PHE A 595 -5.45 15.89 32.41
C PHE A 595 -5.42 14.76 31.39
N LEU A 596 -4.21 14.30 31.05
CA LEU A 596 -3.99 13.21 30.11
C LEU A 596 -3.67 11.90 30.81
N SER A 597 -4.22 10.81 30.27
CA SER A 597 -3.87 9.46 30.67
C SER A 597 -2.80 8.92 29.73
N ARG A 598 -1.59 8.69 30.23
CA ARG A 598 -0.49 8.10 29.43
C ARG A 598 -0.10 6.74 29.98
N ILE A 599 -0.38 5.68 29.25
CA ILE A 599 0.04 4.34 29.67
C ILE A 599 1.54 4.19 29.43
N ALA A 600 2.32 4.10 30.51
CA ALA A 600 3.73 3.80 30.44
C ALA A 600 3.90 2.29 30.23
N LEU A 601 4.38 1.90 29.06
CA LEU A 601 4.64 0.51 28.71
C LEU A 601 6.03 0.09 29.21
N ARG A 602 6.09 -0.96 30.03
CA ARG A 602 7.36 -1.58 30.46
C ARG A 602 7.35 -3.07 30.11
N PRO A 603 8.45 -3.63 29.58
CA PRO A 603 8.53 -5.07 29.33
C PRO A 603 8.48 -5.82 30.67
N GLY A 604 7.52 -6.72 30.85
CA GLY A 604 7.38 -7.56 32.03
C GLY A 604 7.40 -9.06 31.69
N HIS A 605 7.43 -9.89 32.73
CA HIS A 605 7.31 -11.36 32.61
C HIS A 605 5.85 -11.84 32.69
N ALA A 606 4.91 -10.94 33.03
CA ALA A 606 3.48 -11.22 33.15
C ALA A 606 2.74 -11.17 31.79
N SER A 607 3.48 -11.20 30.68
CA SER A 607 2.96 -10.92 29.34
C SER A 607 2.36 -12.14 28.67
N GLY A 608 1.18 -11.99 28.07
CA GLY A 608 0.59 -12.98 27.16
C GLY A 608 1.34 -13.14 25.82
N MET A 609 2.64 -12.83 25.79
CA MET A 609 3.56 -12.88 24.65
C MET A 609 5.00 -13.22 25.10
N ALA A 610 5.90 -13.51 24.16
CA ALA A 610 7.31 -13.78 24.49
C ALA A 610 8.07 -12.48 24.85
N THR A 611 9.06 -12.55 25.75
CA THR A 611 9.80 -11.38 26.27
C THR A 611 10.46 -10.55 25.16
N TRP A 612 11.03 -11.19 24.14
CA TRP A 612 11.64 -10.48 23.02
C TRP A 612 10.59 -9.74 22.17
N ARG A 613 9.41 -10.34 21.97
CA ARG A 613 8.28 -9.69 21.28
C ARG A 613 7.76 -8.51 22.08
N ALA A 614 7.73 -8.61 23.41
CA ALA A 614 7.32 -7.51 24.29
C ALA A 614 8.32 -6.34 24.20
N LYS A 615 9.63 -6.62 24.25
CA LYS A 615 10.69 -5.60 24.02
C LYS A 615 10.55 -4.94 22.65
N PHE A 616 10.31 -5.74 21.61
CA PHE A 616 10.10 -5.22 20.25
C PHE A 616 8.83 -4.37 20.14
N PHE A 617 7.73 -4.79 20.75
CA PHE A 617 6.51 -3.98 20.83
C PHE A 617 6.74 -2.64 21.54
N VAL A 618 7.46 -2.64 22.66
CA VAL A 618 7.83 -1.40 23.37
C VAL A 618 8.68 -0.51 22.48
N LEU A 619 9.68 -1.07 21.77
CA LEU A 619 10.50 -0.32 20.83
C LEU A 619 9.66 0.34 19.72
N MET A 620 8.76 -0.41 19.10
CA MET A 620 7.83 0.12 18.08
C MET A 620 6.91 1.21 18.65
N SER A 621 6.46 1.05 19.91
CA SER A 621 5.57 2.02 20.56
C SER A 621 6.26 3.36 20.88
N ARG A 622 7.60 3.38 21.04
CA ARG A 622 8.37 4.61 21.27
C ARG A 622 8.38 5.55 20.06
N GLY A 623 8.16 5.02 18.86
CA GLY A 623 8.04 5.80 17.63
C GLY A 623 6.67 6.47 17.45
N ALA A 624 5.68 6.18 18.30
CA ALA A 624 4.36 6.82 18.26
C ALA A 624 4.42 8.21 18.93
N SER A 625 3.87 9.22 18.26
CA SER A 625 3.81 10.60 18.74
C SER A 625 3.07 10.72 20.09
N SER A 626 3.55 11.59 20.98
CA SER A 626 2.88 11.87 22.27
C SER A 626 1.45 12.38 22.05
N PRO A 627 0.44 11.89 22.81
CA PRO A 627 -0.93 12.39 22.75
C PRO A 627 -1.05 13.91 22.98
N ALA A 628 -0.24 14.47 23.88
CA ALA A 628 -0.23 15.92 24.15
C ALA A 628 0.18 16.73 22.90
N ALA A 629 1.23 16.28 22.20
CA ALA A 629 1.67 16.88 20.95
C ALA A 629 0.67 16.66 19.81
N GLN A 630 -0.03 15.52 19.80
CA GLN A 630 -1.04 15.21 18.79
C GLN A 630 -2.29 16.08 18.91
N PHE A 631 -2.66 16.49 20.12
CA PHE A 631 -3.84 17.32 20.40
C PHE A 631 -3.52 18.82 20.54
N GLY A 632 -2.26 19.21 20.34
CA GLY A 632 -1.82 20.60 20.42
C GLY A 632 -1.94 21.19 21.83
N LEU A 633 -1.81 20.38 22.87
CA LEU A 633 -2.04 20.85 24.24
C LEU A 633 -0.86 21.71 24.74
N PRO A 634 -1.12 22.84 25.44
CA PRO A 634 -0.07 23.68 26.00
C PRO A 634 0.69 22.94 27.11
N PRO A 635 2.04 22.87 27.07
CA PRO A 635 2.81 22.13 28.07
C PRO A 635 2.58 22.63 29.49
N GLU A 636 2.42 23.94 29.67
CA GLU A 636 2.26 24.59 30.98
C GLU A 636 0.89 24.32 31.63
N GLN A 637 -0.11 23.91 30.83
CA GLN A 637 -1.47 23.61 31.28
C GLN A 637 -1.78 22.09 31.22
N THR A 638 -0.78 21.23 31.01
CA THR A 638 -1.00 19.79 30.81
C THR A 638 -0.38 18.95 31.93
N VAL A 639 -1.21 18.12 32.57
CA VAL A 639 -0.81 17.13 33.58
C VAL A 639 -0.95 15.72 33.01
N GLU A 640 0.16 14.98 32.91
CA GLU A 640 0.16 13.57 32.48
C GLU A 640 0.13 12.63 33.69
N ILE A 641 -0.97 11.91 33.89
CA ILE A 641 -1.06 10.82 34.86
C ILE A 641 -0.67 9.52 34.16
N SER A 642 0.44 8.92 34.61
CA SER A 642 1.07 7.79 33.91
C SER A 642 1.04 6.47 34.69
N PRO A 643 -0.08 5.71 34.67
CA PRO A 643 -0.11 4.37 35.22
C PRO A 643 0.78 3.43 34.39
N GLN A 644 1.53 2.57 35.08
CA GLN A 644 2.38 1.59 34.42
C GLN A 644 1.58 0.35 34.02
N VAL A 645 1.70 -0.05 32.76
CA VAL A 645 1.25 -1.35 32.28
C VAL A 645 2.49 -2.17 31.97
N LEU A 646 2.75 -3.16 32.82
CA LEU A 646 3.75 -4.20 32.56
C LEU A 646 3.20 -5.06 31.44
N LEU A 647 3.87 -5.06 30.28
CA LEU A 647 3.57 -5.96 29.18
C LEU A 647 3.81 -7.37 29.64
#